data_AF-A0A5C3EJ03-F1
#
_entry.id   AF-A0A5C3EJ03-F1
#
_cell.length_a   1.000
_cell.length_b   1.000
_cell.length_c   1.000
_cell.angle_alpha   90.00
_cell.angle_beta   90.00
_cell.angle_gamma   90.00
#
_symmetry.space_group_name_H-M   'P 1'
#
loop_
_entity.id
_entity.type
_entity.pdbx_description
1 polymer ?
#
loop_
_entity_poly.entity_id
_entity_poly.type
_entity_poly.pdbx_seq_one_letter_code
_entity_poly.pdbx_strand_id
1 'polypeptide(L)'
;MSSSVAAAQIVSYDWGTSSDLKALYTQTYTIFTSLQRIHQEALLTDRAGHGAAGTSVLPSAETIQYYNRISEHYARAIQDYLERIQLDDDVDNARFQTWRDAQTILRLAEVLYYPKDGRGISVVGEELLHWLNSFDVAPTTEEGQEIAESAIPHEHPSYWDYVLRCVLRGFHTSAASVLKSLDSHSSSVIRRVAQKAAKLLSTLPRSTSFSMEHEFVAAHRSWLGSVRKLISGLEQEMDEMEAEAGHTEEVEDERLEYEAQFRCLLELMAGVKDRIFEACEDWREALGAWGTLVHPTLKRDDVPTTAAIILEKFPIDGTIPGEIVQQHLIKGEVRQAVQKSQDVDVWLAAHLADLADKAGLLEDEQQADASVLRQELLLEYAQSLLDEQGLWRISIDYLAACGMEGRKKMSHVILSVPLDGPDPTDDDEEEEDNKDADDAMDEGADGSNVGANKKQKGLARAEQVLRACSEHGLESEARVVCRRLSRSLMEQGQYGVAIAYCVRASDTVLIRTIADRILGEYVTRGAEAFNQIVDSFPSSLISPADGGLDLNGDDFNDDQNLALSKHARGFFSKRLAFLARFRDFHRLYADGQWAAAAGLLVELVTTEAAPERFIAVLLVDAIPLLEDGQATWFDRSQTFELIRIVERITNAVSMHADMSEHFLGYLNQLLGVDSSQQKQQQQQQQQQQRKEAESNTKQADSRKASDKLDAVRLSLARNLARVGVMQVGIA
;
A
#
# COMPACT_ATOMS: atom_id res chain seq x y z
N MET A 1 20.67 -34.97 11.60
CA MET A 1 21.06 -33.54 11.58
C MET A 1 20.40 -32.93 10.37
N SER A 2 19.20 -32.35 10.57
CA SER A 2 18.40 -31.69 9.53
C SER A 2 18.42 -30.21 9.89
N SER A 3 19.28 -29.43 9.25
CA SER A 3 19.29 -27.98 9.41
C SER A 3 18.06 -27.40 8.73
N SER A 4 17.03 -27.06 9.52
CA SER A 4 16.00 -26.12 9.10
C SER A 4 16.70 -24.77 8.90
N VAL A 5 16.99 -24.43 7.64
CA VAL A 5 17.33 -23.06 7.27
C VAL A 5 16.05 -22.26 7.52
N ALA A 6 16.00 -21.52 8.63
CA ALA A 6 14.95 -20.54 8.87
C ALA A 6 15.02 -19.54 7.71
N ALA A 7 14.01 -19.54 6.85
CA ALA A 7 13.80 -18.45 5.92
C ALA A 7 13.63 -17.20 6.78
N ALA A 8 14.53 -16.22 6.61
CA ALA A 8 14.35 -14.90 7.21
C ALA A 8 12.94 -14.42 6.85
N GLN A 9 12.11 -14.10 7.85
CA GLN A 9 10.82 -13.48 7.60
C GLN A 9 11.10 -12.12 6.93
N ILE A 10 10.79 -12.04 5.63
CA ILE A 10 10.94 -10.81 4.82
C ILE A 10 9.89 -9.77 5.20
N VAL A 11 8.83 -10.20 5.91
CA VAL A 11 7.77 -9.34 6.42
C VAL A 11 7.72 -9.56 7.92
N SER A 12 8.23 -8.59 8.68
CA SER A 12 8.05 -8.53 10.14
C SER A 12 6.63 -8.06 10.44
N TYR A 13 5.95 -8.73 11.36
CA TYR A 13 4.64 -8.32 11.89
C TYR A 13 4.76 -7.82 13.34
N ASP A 14 5.99 -7.58 13.82
CA ASP A 14 6.25 -7.12 15.17
C ASP A 14 6.12 -5.58 15.19
N TRP A 15 5.02 -5.10 15.76
CA TRP A 15 4.57 -3.71 15.67
C TRP A 15 5.35 -2.79 16.61
N GLY A 16 6.50 -2.28 16.16
CA GLY A 16 7.22 -1.18 16.82
C GLY A 16 6.76 0.23 16.42
N THR A 17 5.85 0.35 15.45
CA THR A 17 5.38 1.64 14.92
C THR A 17 4.26 2.24 15.73
N SER A 18 4.37 3.52 16.12
CA SER A 18 3.25 4.26 16.69
C SER A 18 2.09 4.38 15.68
N SER A 19 0.86 4.35 16.19
CA SER A 19 -0.38 4.50 15.39
C SER A 19 -0.38 5.80 14.57
N ASP A 20 0.13 6.90 15.13
CA ASP A 20 0.23 8.18 14.44
C ASP A 20 1.16 8.15 13.23
N LEU A 21 2.29 7.45 13.32
CA LEU A 21 3.18 7.31 12.16
C LEU A 21 2.55 6.42 11.08
N LYS A 22 1.84 5.35 11.47
CA LYS A 22 1.08 4.53 10.50
C LYS A 22 0.03 5.37 9.78
N ALA A 23 -0.64 6.28 10.48
CA ALA A 23 -1.59 7.22 9.89
C ALA A 23 -0.91 8.17 8.89
N LEU A 24 0.26 8.72 9.24
CA LEU A 24 1.06 9.55 8.33
C LEU A 24 1.47 8.80 7.06
N TYR A 25 1.99 7.57 7.18
CA TYR A 25 2.36 6.75 6.02
C TYR A 25 1.16 6.39 5.15
N THR A 26 0.01 6.10 5.76
CA THR A 26 -1.23 5.82 5.02
C THR A 26 -1.70 7.05 4.26
N GLN A 27 -1.72 8.22 4.91
CA GLN A 27 -2.11 9.49 4.27
C GLN A 27 -1.16 9.86 3.13
N THR A 28 0.15 9.84 3.37
CA THR A 28 1.16 10.18 2.35
C THR A 28 1.19 9.18 1.19
N TYR A 29 0.89 7.90 1.45
CA TYR A 29 0.67 6.90 0.40
C TYR A 29 -0.52 7.24 -0.53
N THR A 30 -1.65 7.69 0.01
CA THR A 30 -2.79 8.12 -0.83
C THR A 30 -2.44 9.33 -1.70
N ILE A 31 -1.58 10.23 -1.19
CA ILE A 31 -1.07 11.37 -1.94
C ILE A 31 -0.13 10.89 -3.06
N PHE A 32 0.77 9.93 -2.76
CA PHE A 32 1.70 9.35 -3.73
C PHE A 32 0.99 8.67 -4.91
N THR A 33 0.01 7.82 -4.62
CA THR A 33 -0.79 7.14 -5.65
C THR A 33 -1.58 8.13 -6.50
N SER A 34 -2.12 9.19 -5.89
CA SER A 34 -2.77 10.28 -6.61
C SER A 34 -1.80 10.99 -7.57
N LEU A 35 -0.57 11.26 -7.13
CA LEU A 35 0.48 11.85 -7.97
C LEU A 35 0.84 10.94 -9.16
N GLN A 36 0.96 9.61 -8.95
CA GLN A 36 1.22 8.67 -10.05
C GLN A 36 0.12 8.75 -11.12
N ARG A 37 -1.15 8.75 -10.71
CA ARG A 37 -2.30 8.85 -11.63
C ARG A 37 -2.32 10.18 -12.38
N ILE A 38 -2.15 11.31 -11.68
CA ILE A 38 -2.12 12.65 -12.30
C ILE A 38 -1.01 12.74 -13.35
N HIS A 39 0.18 12.23 -13.04
CA HIS A 39 1.29 12.25 -13.99
C HIS A 39 1.04 11.32 -15.19
N GLN A 40 0.47 10.13 -14.97
CA GLN A 40 0.10 9.23 -16.06
C GLN A 40 -0.95 9.84 -16.99
N GLU A 41 -1.95 10.52 -16.44
CA GLU A 41 -2.96 11.27 -17.21
C GLU A 41 -2.30 12.41 -18.01
N ALA A 42 -1.39 13.17 -17.40
CA ALA A 42 -0.65 14.23 -18.08
C ALA A 42 0.21 13.69 -19.26
N LEU A 43 0.84 12.54 -19.11
CA LEU A 43 1.58 11.89 -20.19
C LEU A 43 0.66 11.44 -21.34
N LEU A 44 -0.57 11.01 -21.04
CA LEU A 44 -1.55 10.61 -22.05
C LEU A 44 -2.11 11.80 -22.83
N THR A 45 -2.40 12.91 -22.15
CA THR A 45 -2.89 14.14 -22.80
C THR A 45 -1.83 14.78 -23.68
N ASP A 46 -0.57 14.81 -23.25
CA ASP A 46 0.51 15.41 -24.04
C ASP A 46 0.85 14.59 -25.30
N ARG A 47 0.82 13.25 -25.20
CA ARG A 47 0.97 12.35 -26.36
C ARG A 47 -0.17 12.47 -27.38
N ALA A 48 -1.36 12.86 -26.93
CA ALA A 48 -2.51 13.10 -27.83
C ALA A 48 -2.41 14.46 -28.54
N GLY A 49 -1.72 15.44 -27.95
CA GLY A 49 -1.52 16.78 -28.51
C GLY A 49 -0.28 16.92 -29.40
N HIS A 50 0.81 16.22 -29.09
CA HIS A 50 2.08 16.28 -29.81
C HIS A 50 2.45 14.90 -30.39
N GLY A 51 2.30 14.73 -31.70
CA GLY A 51 2.60 13.47 -32.36
C GLY A 51 4.04 12.99 -32.12
N ALA A 52 4.19 11.82 -31.47
CA ALA A 52 5.29 10.84 -31.41
C ALA A 52 6.78 11.26 -31.43
N ALA A 53 7.17 12.54 -31.52
CA ALA A 53 8.52 12.97 -31.85
C ALA A 53 9.18 13.97 -30.88
N GLY A 54 8.58 14.25 -29.71
CA GLY A 54 9.18 15.08 -28.67
C GLY A 54 9.73 14.24 -27.52
N THR A 55 11.05 14.20 -27.35
CA THR A 55 11.76 13.45 -26.28
C THR A 55 12.12 14.29 -25.05
N SER A 56 11.51 15.46 -24.86
CA SER A 56 11.63 16.25 -23.62
C SER A 56 10.26 16.86 -23.33
N VAL A 57 9.57 16.29 -22.34
CA VAL A 57 8.21 16.67 -21.94
C VAL A 57 8.32 17.41 -20.62
N LEU A 58 8.71 18.69 -20.68
CA LEU A 58 8.53 19.56 -19.53
C LEU A 58 7.03 19.61 -19.20
N PRO A 59 6.63 19.50 -17.93
CA PRO A 59 5.22 19.50 -17.57
C PRO A 59 4.54 20.80 -17.97
N SER A 60 3.26 20.72 -18.33
CA SER A 60 2.45 21.91 -18.56
C SER A 60 2.29 22.73 -17.28
N ALA A 61 1.98 24.03 -17.40
CA ALA A 61 1.72 24.88 -16.24
C ALA A 61 0.59 24.34 -15.35
N GLU A 62 -0.46 23.75 -15.94
CA GLU A 62 -1.54 23.11 -15.20
C GLU A 62 -1.02 21.90 -14.41
N THR A 63 -0.16 21.09 -15.01
CA THR A 63 0.49 19.95 -14.36
C THR A 63 1.33 20.38 -13.16
N ILE A 64 2.11 21.47 -13.29
CA ILE A 64 2.89 22.03 -12.17
C ILE A 64 1.97 22.53 -11.04
N GLN A 65 0.81 23.12 -11.36
CA GLN A 65 -0.18 23.51 -10.33
C GLN A 65 -0.71 22.30 -9.56
N TYR A 66 -0.91 21.16 -10.23
CA TYR A 66 -1.26 19.91 -9.54
C TYR A 66 -0.10 19.43 -8.66
N TYR A 67 1.15 19.51 -9.10
CA TYR A 67 2.32 19.14 -8.29
C TYR A 67 2.49 20.05 -7.07
N ASN A 68 2.23 21.35 -7.20
CA ASN A 68 2.17 22.27 -6.06
C ASN A 68 1.13 21.81 -5.02
N ARG A 69 -0.09 21.47 -5.46
CA ARG A 69 -1.14 20.97 -4.54
C ARG A 69 -0.73 19.65 -3.87
N ILE A 70 -0.09 18.74 -4.60
CA ILE A 70 0.42 17.49 -4.05
C ILE A 70 1.48 17.76 -2.97
N SER A 71 2.43 18.65 -3.23
CA SER A 71 3.42 19.10 -2.24
C SER A 71 2.75 19.72 -1.00
N GLU A 72 1.71 20.53 -1.20
CA GLU A 72 0.94 21.13 -0.12
C GLU A 72 0.22 20.06 0.74
N HIS A 73 -0.32 19.02 0.11
CA HIS A 73 -0.94 17.90 0.82
C HIS A 73 0.08 17.11 1.64
N TYR A 74 1.27 16.86 1.11
CA TYR A 74 2.35 16.23 1.87
C TYR A 74 2.75 17.07 3.08
N ALA A 75 3.02 18.36 2.88
CA ALA A 75 3.43 19.24 3.97
C ALA A 75 2.35 19.40 5.05
N ARG A 76 1.07 19.36 4.66
CA ARG A 76 -0.07 19.33 5.61
C ARG A 76 -0.15 18.01 6.37
N ALA A 77 0.04 16.86 5.70
CA ALA A 77 0.06 15.57 6.39
C ALA A 77 1.16 15.51 7.47
N ILE A 78 2.35 16.04 7.17
CA ILE A 78 3.44 16.16 8.16
C ILE A 78 3.05 17.13 9.28
N GLN A 79 2.41 18.27 8.97
CA GLN A 79 1.94 19.23 9.98
C GLN A 79 0.96 18.56 10.95
N ASP A 80 -0.05 17.87 10.42
CA ASP A 80 -1.06 17.18 11.22
C ASP A 80 -0.42 16.10 12.12
N TYR A 81 0.64 15.44 11.64
CA TYR A 81 1.42 14.49 12.43
C TYR A 81 2.22 15.19 13.55
N LEU A 82 2.94 16.27 13.24
CA LEU A 82 3.71 17.06 14.21
C LEU A 82 2.82 17.59 15.34
N GLU A 83 1.63 18.10 15.00
CA GLU A 83 0.65 18.61 15.96
C GLU A 83 0.14 17.50 16.91
N ARG A 84 -0.04 16.28 16.41
CA ARG A 84 -0.47 15.14 17.25
C ARG A 84 0.63 14.69 18.18
N ILE A 85 1.85 14.48 17.66
CA ILE A 85 2.94 14.01 18.50
C ILE A 85 3.33 15.08 19.54
N GLN A 86 3.26 16.37 19.23
CA GLN A 86 3.59 17.43 20.19
C GLN A 86 2.72 17.41 21.47
N LEU A 87 1.53 16.80 21.41
CA LEU A 87 0.63 16.66 22.56
C LEU A 87 0.97 15.45 23.45
N ASP A 88 1.88 14.57 23.01
CA ASP A 88 2.36 13.43 23.79
C ASP A 88 3.41 13.90 24.82
N ASP A 89 3.40 13.33 26.02
CA ASP A 89 4.35 13.70 27.08
C ASP A 89 5.74 13.05 26.86
N ASP A 90 5.81 11.95 26.09
CA ASP A 90 7.02 11.15 25.86
C ASP A 90 7.61 11.31 24.42
N VAL A 91 7.46 12.50 23.81
CA VAL A 91 7.91 12.75 22.43
C VAL A 91 9.40 12.50 22.24
N ASP A 92 9.72 11.68 21.24
CA ASP A 92 11.07 11.60 20.71
C ASP A 92 11.42 12.91 19.96
N ASN A 93 12.13 13.79 20.67
CA ASN A 93 12.58 15.08 20.13
C ASN A 93 13.43 14.93 18.84
N ALA A 94 14.22 13.87 18.70
CA ALA A 94 15.04 13.68 17.49
C ALA A 94 14.14 13.40 16.29
N ARG A 95 13.11 12.57 16.49
CA ARG A 95 12.10 12.29 15.47
C ARG A 95 11.26 13.51 15.13
N PHE A 96 10.84 14.28 16.14
CA PHE A 96 10.12 15.53 15.93
C PHE A 96 10.93 16.49 15.04
N GLN A 97 12.21 16.69 15.35
CA GLN A 97 13.09 17.54 14.54
C GLN A 97 13.31 17.00 13.12
N THR A 98 13.44 15.67 12.96
CA THR A 98 13.58 15.05 11.63
C THR A 98 12.39 15.34 10.72
N TRP A 99 11.16 15.18 11.23
CA TRP A 99 9.94 15.48 10.47
C TRP A 99 9.74 16.98 10.26
N ARG A 100 10.16 17.79 11.22
CA ARG A 100 10.18 19.25 11.10
C ARG A 100 11.12 19.70 9.97
N ASP A 101 12.32 19.14 9.91
CA ASP A 101 13.28 19.36 8.82
C ASP A 101 12.72 18.92 7.47
N ALA A 102 12.15 17.71 7.40
CA ALA A 102 11.50 17.21 6.18
C ALA A 102 10.40 18.15 5.67
N GLN A 103 9.58 18.68 6.57
CA GLN A 103 8.55 19.65 6.21
C GLN A 103 9.14 20.97 5.69
N THR A 104 10.14 21.54 6.37
CA THR A 104 10.74 22.81 5.93
C THR A 104 11.41 22.70 4.57
N ILE A 105 12.10 21.58 4.31
CA ILE A 105 12.74 21.27 3.02
C ILE A 105 11.68 21.16 1.93
N LEU A 106 10.61 20.40 2.19
CA LEU A 106 9.55 20.21 1.21
C LEU A 106 8.85 21.53 0.86
N ARG A 107 8.59 22.39 1.86
CA ARG A 107 8.02 23.72 1.65
C ARG A 107 8.97 24.66 0.91
N LEU A 108 10.28 24.58 1.15
CA LEU A 108 11.26 25.34 0.38
C LEU A 108 11.26 24.88 -1.09
N ALA A 109 11.24 23.57 -1.32
CA ALA A 109 11.14 23.01 -2.67
C ALA A 109 9.83 23.45 -3.36
N GLU A 110 8.72 23.51 -2.63
CA GLU A 110 7.44 24.06 -3.11
C GLU A 110 7.56 25.50 -3.61
N VAL A 111 8.15 26.39 -2.79
CA VAL A 111 8.32 27.80 -3.14
C VAL A 111 9.18 27.99 -4.38
N LEU A 112 10.28 27.23 -4.48
CA LEU A 112 11.29 27.41 -5.52
C LEU A 112 10.95 26.71 -6.84
N TYR A 113 10.34 25.52 -6.79
CA TYR A 113 10.24 24.63 -7.95
C TYR A 113 8.80 24.25 -8.33
N TYR A 114 7.84 24.41 -7.43
CA TYR A 114 6.43 24.10 -7.69
C TYR A 114 5.56 25.36 -7.53
N PRO A 115 5.75 26.39 -8.38
CA PRO A 115 5.06 27.66 -8.23
C PRO A 115 3.55 27.53 -8.39
N LYS A 116 2.79 28.27 -7.58
CA LYS A 116 1.30 28.22 -7.55
C LYS A 116 0.65 28.64 -8.87
N ASP A 117 1.32 29.46 -9.66
CA ASP A 117 0.85 29.87 -10.99
C ASP A 117 1.20 28.84 -12.08
N GLY A 118 2.04 27.84 -11.77
CA GLY A 118 2.56 26.84 -12.69
C GLY A 118 3.61 27.36 -13.67
N ARG A 119 3.92 28.66 -13.66
CA ARG A 119 4.84 29.30 -14.61
C ARG A 119 6.10 29.86 -13.94
N GLY A 120 6.06 30.11 -12.63
CA GLY A 120 7.20 30.62 -11.88
C GLY A 120 7.51 32.09 -12.12
N ILE A 121 6.59 32.85 -12.75
CA ILE A 121 6.83 34.24 -13.16
C ILE A 121 6.66 35.21 -11.98
N SER A 122 6.01 34.77 -10.89
CA SER A 122 5.85 35.58 -9.68
C SER A 122 7.19 35.92 -9.01
N VAL A 123 7.18 37.04 -8.27
CA VAL A 123 8.28 37.41 -7.39
C VAL A 123 8.29 36.46 -6.19
N VAL A 124 9.48 36.05 -5.75
CA VAL A 124 9.64 35.01 -4.72
C VAL A 124 9.94 35.55 -3.31
N GLY A 125 10.28 36.84 -3.16
CA GLY A 125 10.70 37.41 -1.87
C GLY A 125 9.66 37.26 -0.74
N GLU A 126 8.40 37.61 -1.00
CA GLU A 126 7.31 37.43 -0.02
C GLU A 126 7.02 35.94 0.25
N GLU A 127 7.18 35.07 -0.76
CA GLU A 127 6.97 33.63 -0.61
C GLU A 127 8.05 32.99 0.28
N LEU A 128 9.31 33.44 0.16
CA LEU A 128 10.43 32.99 1.02
C LEU A 128 10.25 33.44 2.47
N LEU A 129 9.80 34.66 2.71
CA LEU A 129 9.46 35.11 4.06
C LEU A 129 8.27 34.33 4.62
N HIS A 130 7.26 34.03 3.81
CA HIS A 130 6.14 33.20 4.26
C HIS A 130 6.59 31.79 4.64
N TRP A 131 7.52 31.20 3.88
CA TRP A 131 8.16 29.93 4.22
C TRP A 131 8.92 30.02 5.54
N LEU A 132 9.81 30.99 5.72
CA LEU A 132 10.56 31.15 6.98
C LEU A 132 9.61 31.32 8.18
N ASN A 133 8.64 32.22 8.06
CA ASN A 133 7.68 32.53 9.10
C ASN A 133 6.68 31.40 9.39
N SER A 134 6.57 30.36 8.55
CA SER A 134 5.67 29.24 8.82
C SER A 134 6.22 28.29 9.89
N PHE A 135 7.48 28.48 10.29
CA PHE A 135 8.26 27.42 10.91
C PHE A 135 9.22 28.00 11.95
N ASP A 136 9.78 29.17 11.69
CA ASP A 136 10.49 30.01 12.64
C ASP A 136 9.71 31.31 12.78
N VAL A 137 8.75 31.33 13.72
CA VAL A 137 7.88 32.48 13.95
C VAL A 137 8.64 33.50 14.80
N ALA A 138 9.26 34.47 14.13
CA ALA A 138 9.91 35.60 14.79
C ALA A 138 9.63 36.91 14.02
N PRO A 139 9.33 38.04 14.69
CA PRO A 139 9.06 38.13 16.12
C PRO A 139 7.69 37.53 16.46
N THR A 140 7.51 37.06 17.70
CA THR A 140 6.26 36.42 18.11
C THR A 140 5.16 37.45 18.39
N THR A 141 3.90 37.03 18.31
CA THR A 141 2.77 37.90 18.69
C THR A 141 2.83 38.27 20.18
N GLU A 142 3.36 37.37 21.01
CA GLU A 142 3.51 37.57 22.46
C GLU A 142 4.52 38.68 22.77
N GLU A 143 5.69 38.68 22.11
CA GLU A 143 6.68 39.77 22.23
C GLU A 143 6.06 41.14 21.87
N GLY A 144 5.24 41.18 20.81
CA GLY A 144 4.55 42.40 20.41
C GLY A 144 3.51 42.87 21.45
N GLN A 145 2.83 41.93 22.10
CA GLN A 145 1.85 42.22 23.13
C GLN A 145 2.51 42.70 24.43
N GLU A 146 3.62 42.08 24.85
CA GLU A 146 4.41 42.51 26.00
C GLU A 146 4.87 43.97 25.86
N ILE A 147 5.37 44.34 24.67
CA ILE A 147 5.76 45.72 24.37
C ILE A 147 4.55 46.67 24.47
N ALA A 148 3.41 46.27 23.92
CA ALA A 148 2.20 47.10 23.90
C ALA A 148 1.57 47.27 25.30
N GLU A 149 1.70 46.28 26.18
CA GLU A 149 1.17 46.30 27.56
C GLU A 149 2.10 47.01 28.55
N SER A 150 3.36 47.27 28.16
CA SER A 150 4.28 48.10 28.95
C SER A 150 3.69 49.49 29.22
N ALA A 151 3.99 50.03 30.40
CA ALA A 151 3.54 51.37 30.81
C ALA A 151 3.96 52.46 29.81
N ILE A 152 5.17 52.31 29.24
CA ILE A 152 5.71 53.17 28.20
C ILE A 152 6.32 52.26 27.12
N PRO A 153 5.57 51.94 26.04
CA PRO A 153 6.01 50.96 25.05
C PRO A 153 7.35 51.30 24.39
N HIS A 154 7.63 52.57 24.12
CA HIS A 154 8.87 52.99 23.45
C HIS A 154 10.13 52.96 24.33
N GLU A 155 9.99 52.79 25.64
CA GLU A 155 11.11 52.58 26.57
C GLU A 155 11.37 51.09 26.85
N HIS A 156 10.60 50.18 26.23
CA HIS A 156 10.80 48.75 26.42
C HIS A 156 12.14 48.30 25.82
N PRO A 157 12.96 47.47 26.52
CA PRO A 157 14.30 47.09 26.05
C PRO A 157 14.32 46.47 24.65
N SER A 158 13.32 45.64 24.33
CA SER A 158 13.21 44.97 23.03
C SER A 158 12.45 45.78 21.96
N TYR A 159 12.11 47.05 22.23
CA TYR A 159 11.24 47.85 21.34
C TYR A 159 11.81 47.96 19.92
N TRP A 160 13.05 48.42 19.80
CA TRP A 160 13.69 48.62 18.49
C TRP A 160 14.03 47.31 17.81
N ASP A 161 14.54 46.32 18.55
CA ASP A 161 14.82 44.98 18.02
C ASP A 161 13.56 44.33 17.42
N TYR A 162 12.43 44.44 18.12
CA TYR A 162 11.13 43.98 17.62
C TYR A 162 10.71 44.73 16.35
N VAL A 163 10.84 46.06 16.31
CA VAL A 163 10.49 46.86 15.13
C VAL A 163 11.38 46.49 13.94
N LEU A 164 12.69 46.37 14.13
CA LEU A 164 13.64 46.01 13.07
C LEU A 164 13.37 44.59 12.56
N ARG A 165 13.16 43.62 13.46
CA ARG A 165 12.83 42.24 13.09
C ARG A 165 11.50 42.13 12.37
N CYS A 166 10.48 42.91 12.77
CA CYS A 166 9.22 43.00 12.01
C CYS A 166 9.46 43.44 10.57
N VAL A 167 10.37 44.38 10.32
CA VAL A 167 10.67 44.83 8.94
C VAL A 167 11.43 43.75 8.17
N LEU A 168 12.45 43.12 8.76
CA LEU A 168 13.19 42.02 8.14
C LEU A 168 12.27 40.85 7.74
N ARG A 169 11.32 40.52 8.61
CA ARG A 169 10.41 39.38 8.46
C ARG A 169 9.13 39.70 7.69
N GLY A 170 8.98 40.94 7.22
CA GLY A 170 7.86 41.37 6.36
C GLY A 170 6.59 41.83 7.08
N PHE A 171 6.60 41.91 8.42
CA PHE A 171 5.50 42.39 9.27
C PHE A 171 5.43 43.92 9.38
N HIS A 172 5.48 44.60 8.25
CA HIS A 172 5.54 46.07 8.17
C HIS A 172 4.38 46.79 8.86
N THR A 173 3.18 46.20 8.85
CA THR A 173 2.00 46.77 9.53
C THR A 173 2.12 46.70 11.04
N SER A 174 2.70 45.63 11.57
CA SER A 174 2.97 45.46 13.00
C SER A 174 4.04 46.45 13.45
N ALA A 175 5.15 46.57 12.70
CA ALA A 175 6.17 47.59 12.92
C ALA A 175 5.58 49.01 12.94
N ALA A 176 4.74 49.35 11.95
CA ALA A 176 4.08 50.65 11.87
C ALA A 176 3.13 50.91 13.05
N SER A 177 2.47 49.87 13.58
CA SER A 177 1.58 49.99 14.74
C SER A 177 2.37 50.25 16.02
N VAL A 178 3.46 49.52 16.23
CA VAL A 178 4.34 49.70 17.39
C VAL A 178 5.03 51.06 17.35
N LEU A 179 5.48 51.52 16.18
CA LEU A 179 6.05 52.87 16.00
C LEU A 179 5.09 54.01 16.33
N LYS A 180 3.76 53.80 16.24
CA LYS A 180 2.79 54.81 16.66
C LYS A 180 2.77 55.04 18.17
N SER A 181 3.32 54.14 18.98
CA SER A 181 3.44 54.39 20.42
C SER A 181 4.32 55.60 20.73
N LEU A 182 5.21 56.00 19.81
CA LEU A 182 5.99 57.23 19.90
C LEU A 182 5.14 58.50 19.78
N ASP A 183 3.86 58.43 19.40
CA ASP A 183 2.95 59.59 19.38
C ASP A 183 2.75 60.20 20.78
N SER A 184 3.01 59.43 21.85
CA SER A 184 2.99 59.91 23.24
C SER A 184 4.32 60.51 23.71
N HIS A 185 5.38 60.47 22.88
CA HIS A 185 6.70 60.98 23.24
C HIS A 185 6.69 62.50 23.49
N SER A 186 7.54 62.96 24.41
CA SER A 186 7.68 64.36 24.81
C SER A 186 8.09 65.26 23.63
N SER A 187 9.16 64.88 22.92
CA SER A 187 9.67 65.55 21.71
C SER A 187 8.63 65.62 20.57
N SER A 188 8.45 66.83 20.02
CA SER A 188 7.58 67.06 18.86
C SER A 188 8.18 66.48 17.56
N VAL A 189 9.51 66.48 17.48
CA VAL A 189 10.26 66.03 16.32
C VAL A 189 10.27 64.51 16.23
N ILE A 190 10.50 63.79 17.33
CA ILE A 190 10.44 62.32 17.37
C ILE A 190 9.07 61.83 16.90
N ARG A 191 7.98 62.43 17.40
CA ARG A 191 6.61 62.15 16.94
C ARG A 191 6.46 62.31 15.44
N ARG A 192 6.97 63.42 14.90
CA ARG A 192 6.89 63.73 13.47
C ARG A 192 7.68 62.74 12.62
N VAL A 193 8.89 62.35 13.04
CA VAL A 193 9.72 61.36 12.33
C VAL A 193 9.09 59.96 12.41
N ALA A 194 8.63 59.55 13.60
CA ALA A 194 7.92 58.29 13.81
C ALA A 194 6.66 58.18 12.94
N GLN A 195 5.82 59.22 12.88
CA GLN A 195 4.63 59.25 12.02
C GLN A 195 4.97 59.12 10.54
N LYS A 196 6.05 59.78 10.08
CA LYS A 196 6.53 59.64 8.70
C LYS A 196 7.02 58.22 8.42
N ALA A 197 7.83 57.64 9.31
CA ALA A 197 8.34 56.26 9.19
C ALA A 197 7.22 55.22 9.22
N ALA A 198 6.29 55.31 10.18
CA ALA A 198 5.11 54.44 10.28
C ALA A 198 4.20 54.53 9.05
N LYS A 199 4.03 55.73 8.49
CA LYS A 199 3.31 55.91 7.22
C LYS A 199 4.03 55.22 6.06
N LEU A 200 5.36 55.32 5.97
CA LEU A 200 6.12 54.64 4.93
C LEU A 200 6.04 53.12 5.06
N LEU A 201 6.15 52.56 6.27
CA LEU A 201 5.99 51.13 6.51
C LEU A 201 4.60 50.62 6.12
N SER A 202 3.54 51.34 6.48
CA SER A 202 2.16 50.97 6.13
C SER A 202 1.81 51.15 4.66
N THR A 203 2.62 51.88 3.89
CA THR A 203 2.43 52.14 2.45
C THR A 203 3.46 51.45 1.56
N LEU A 204 4.23 50.50 2.10
CA LEU A 204 5.17 49.70 1.33
C LEU A 204 4.43 48.99 0.17
N PRO A 205 4.83 49.22 -1.10
CA PRO A 205 4.23 48.56 -2.23
C PRO A 205 4.50 47.06 -2.18
N ARG A 206 3.45 46.24 -2.21
CA ARG A 206 3.54 44.77 -2.29
C ARG A 206 3.25 44.30 -3.70
N SER A 207 3.99 43.31 -4.17
CA SER A 207 3.85 42.79 -5.54
C SER A 207 2.42 42.29 -5.83
N THR A 208 1.80 41.66 -4.82
CA THR A 208 0.42 41.15 -4.82
C THR A 208 -0.66 42.22 -5.01
N SER A 209 -0.34 43.50 -4.81
CA SER A 209 -1.29 44.62 -4.95
C SER A 209 -1.34 45.21 -6.36
N PHE A 210 -0.53 44.71 -7.29
CA PHE A 210 -0.45 45.23 -8.66
C PHE A 210 -0.66 44.10 -9.68
N SER A 211 -1.38 44.39 -10.77
CA SER A 211 -1.56 43.43 -11.86
C SER A 211 -0.36 43.36 -12.80
N MET A 212 0.39 44.47 -12.94
CA MET A 212 1.49 44.61 -13.87
C MET A 212 2.79 44.92 -13.13
N GLU A 213 3.86 44.19 -13.44
CA GLU A 213 5.16 44.32 -12.75
C GLU A 213 5.76 45.74 -12.86
N HIS A 214 5.62 46.40 -14.02
CA HIS A 214 6.16 47.75 -14.20
C HIS A 214 5.47 48.80 -13.32
N GLU A 215 4.18 48.64 -12.99
CA GLU A 215 3.45 49.52 -12.08
C GLU A 215 3.96 49.35 -10.64
N PHE A 216 4.15 48.10 -10.23
CA PHE A 216 4.76 47.76 -8.95
C PHE A 216 6.16 48.37 -8.82
N VAL A 217 7.03 48.19 -9.82
CA VAL A 217 8.39 48.74 -9.81
C VAL A 217 8.37 50.28 -9.73
N ALA A 218 7.46 50.94 -10.44
CA ALA A 218 7.31 52.39 -10.39
C ALA A 218 6.85 52.87 -8.99
N ALA A 219 5.85 52.21 -8.41
CA ALA A 219 5.37 52.50 -7.06
C ALA A 219 6.47 52.29 -6.01
N HIS A 220 7.18 51.16 -6.07
CA HIS A 220 8.30 50.85 -5.17
C HIS A 220 9.41 51.89 -5.29
N ARG A 221 9.78 52.30 -6.51
CA ARG A 221 10.79 53.35 -6.73
C ARG A 221 10.38 54.69 -6.11
N SER A 222 9.10 55.07 -6.25
CA SER A 222 8.57 56.31 -5.65
C SER A 222 8.57 56.25 -4.12
N TRP A 223 8.17 55.10 -3.56
CA TRP A 223 8.21 54.85 -2.12
C TRP A 223 9.65 54.92 -1.59
N LEU A 224 10.59 54.25 -2.24
CA LEU A 224 12.01 54.26 -1.87
C LEU A 224 12.62 55.66 -1.96
N GLY A 225 12.20 56.47 -2.94
CA GLY A 225 12.57 57.88 -3.01
C GLY A 225 12.11 58.69 -1.79
N SER A 226 10.95 58.34 -1.23
CA SER A 226 10.42 58.97 -0.02
C SER A 226 11.16 58.53 1.24
N VAL A 227 11.54 57.24 1.33
CA VAL A 227 12.41 56.72 2.40
C VAL A 227 13.77 57.43 2.39
N ARG A 228 14.43 57.50 1.23
CA ARG A 228 15.74 58.17 1.07
C ARG A 228 15.67 59.65 1.41
N LYS A 229 14.57 60.33 1.06
CA LYS A 229 14.34 61.73 1.45
C LYS A 229 14.28 61.89 2.97
N LEU A 230 13.62 60.96 3.67
CA LEU A 230 13.56 60.98 5.13
C LEU A 230 14.95 60.73 5.75
N ILE A 231 15.73 59.77 5.23
CA ILE A 231 17.13 59.54 5.64
C ILE A 231 17.96 60.81 5.51
N SER A 232 17.91 61.47 4.34
CA SER A 232 18.72 62.67 4.09
C SER A 232 18.33 63.88 4.96
N GLY A 233 17.11 63.91 5.48
CA GLY A 233 16.62 64.97 6.36
C GLY A 233 16.69 64.61 7.84
N LEU A 234 17.08 63.39 8.19
CA LEU A 234 17.03 62.88 9.56
C LEU A 234 17.96 63.69 10.49
N GLU A 235 19.20 63.93 10.06
CA GLU A 235 20.19 64.71 10.83
C GLU A 235 19.64 66.11 11.17
N GLN A 236 19.08 66.81 10.18
CA GLN A 236 18.47 68.12 10.39
C GLN A 236 17.28 68.08 11.38
N GLU A 237 16.43 67.06 11.31
CA GLU A 237 15.30 66.89 12.23
C GLU A 237 15.81 66.59 13.65
N MET A 238 16.87 65.80 13.80
CA MET A 238 17.48 65.49 15.10
C MET A 238 18.20 66.70 15.71
N ASP A 239 18.86 67.52 14.90
CA ASP A 239 19.44 68.79 15.37
C ASP A 239 18.36 69.78 15.85
N GLU A 240 17.19 69.79 15.19
CA GLU A 240 16.03 70.57 15.63
C GLU A 240 15.50 70.09 16.99
N MET A 241 15.48 68.76 17.22
CA MET A 241 15.09 68.20 18.52
C MET A 241 16.00 68.70 19.64
N GLU A 242 17.32 68.62 19.45
CA GLU A 242 18.29 69.05 20.46
C GLU A 242 18.15 70.56 20.74
N ALA A 243 17.93 71.36 19.70
CA ALA A 243 17.70 72.80 19.83
C ALA A 243 16.39 73.13 20.58
N GLU A 244 15.31 72.34 20.42
CA GLU A 244 14.04 72.52 21.13
C GLU A 244 14.11 72.08 22.60
N ALA A 245 14.83 71.00 22.90
CA ALA A 245 14.93 70.41 24.24
C ALA A 245 16.05 71.05 25.10
N GLY A 246 17.05 71.66 24.46
CA GLY A 246 18.19 72.32 25.09
C GLY A 246 19.46 71.47 25.06
N HIS A 247 20.62 72.14 24.95
CA HIS A 247 21.93 71.50 24.85
C HIS A 247 22.45 71.00 26.20
N THR A 248 21.85 69.91 26.70
CA THR A 248 22.31 69.15 27.87
C THR A 248 22.82 67.78 27.44
N GLU A 249 23.78 67.21 28.16
CA GLU A 249 24.35 65.88 27.87
C GLU A 249 23.25 64.80 27.74
N GLU A 250 22.25 64.80 28.63
CA GLU A 250 21.12 63.85 28.58
C GLU A 250 20.29 63.94 27.27
N VAL A 251 20.16 65.14 26.71
CA VAL A 251 19.39 65.37 25.47
C VAL A 251 20.24 65.02 24.24
N GLU A 252 21.54 65.26 24.29
CA GLU A 252 22.47 64.84 23.25
C GLU A 252 22.51 63.31 23.14
N ASP A 253 22.55 62.60 24.27
CA ASP A 253 22.50 61.14 24.34
C ASP A 253 21.17 60.60 23.77
N GLU A 254 20.03 61.15 24.19
CA GLU A 254 18.71 60.78 23.67
C GLU A 254 18.62 61.03 22.15
N ARG A 255 19.11 62.18 21.69
CA ARG A 255 19.16 62.54 20.26
C ARG A 255 20.00 61.54 19.46
N LEU A 256 21.20 61.19 19.93
CA LEU A 256 22.08 60.23 19.25
C LEU A 256 21.47 58.83 19.19
N GLU A 257 20.82 58.39 20.27
CA GLU A 257 20.14 57.09 20.32
C GLU A 257 19.01 57.03 19.29
N TYR A 258 18.07 57.98 19.32
CA TYR A 258 16.95 57.98 18.37
C TYR A 258 17.41 58.18 16.93
N GLU A 259 18.41 59.02 16.69
CA GLU A 259 18.99 59.18 15.35
C GLU A 259 19.56 57.85 14.84
N ALA A 260 20.31 57.13 15.66
CA ALA A 260 20.88 55.83 15.29
C ALA A 260 19.78 54.80 15.01
N GLN A 261 18.75 54.73 15.85
CA GLN A 261 17.65 53.78 15.70
C GLN A 261 16.79 54.08 14.46
N PHE A 262 16.41 55.34 14.23
CA PHE A 262 15.69 55.72 13.02
C PHE A 262 16.55 55.55 11.77
N ARG A 263 17.86 55.85 11.84
CA ARG A 263 18.78 55.61 10.72
C ARG A 263 18.84 54.12 10.40
N CYS A 264 19.01 53.26 11.39
CA CYS A 264 19.00 51.81 11.24
C CYS A 264 17.72 51.32 10.56
N LEU A 265 16.55 51.72 11.08
CA LEU A 265 15.25 51.38 10.51
C LEU A 265 15.11 51.84 9.06
N LEU A 266 15.44 53.10 8.77
CA LEU A 266 15.25 53.67 7.44
C LEU A 266 16.25 53.11 6.43
N GLU A 267 17.50 52.84 6.82
CA GLU A 267 18.50 52.17 5.98
C GLU A 267 18.07 50.73 5.64
N LEU A 268 17.48 50.03 6.61
CA LEU A 268 16.92 48.69 6.42
C LEU A 268 15.74 48.74 5.44
N MET A 269 14.78 49.65 5.65
CA MET A 269 13.68 49.91 4.70
C MET A 269 14.19 50.31 3.29
N ALA A 270 15.33 51.00 3.21
CA ALA A 270 15.92 51.41 1.94
C ALA A 270 16.66 50.28 1.21
N GLY A 271 16.76 49.08 1.82
CA GLY A 271 17.43 47.93 1.24
C GLY A 271 18.96 48.07 1.20
N VAL A 272 19.56 48.74 2.19
CA VAL A 272 21.03 48.85 2.29
C VAL A 272 21.60 47.47 2.65
N LYS A 273 22.42 46.93 1.76
CA LYS A 273 22.95 45.54 1.86
C LYS A 273 23.70 45.28 3.16
N ASP A 274 24.62 46.16 3.53
CA ASP A 274 25.44 46.00 4.73
C ASP A 274 24.57 46.04 6.00
N ARG A 275 23.57 46.94 6.02
CA ARG A 275 22.61 47.04 7.13
C ARG A 275 21.79 45.76 7.31
N ILE A 276 21.40 45.12 6.21
CA ILE A 276 20.66 43.84 6.26
C ILE A 276 21.57 42.74 6.82
N PHE A 277 22.82 42.65 6.37
CA PHE A 277 23.76 41.67 6.93
C PHE A 277 24.05 41.88 8.42
N GLU A 278 24.08 43.14 8.89
CA GLU A 278 24.26 43.45 10.32
C GLU A 278 23.03 43.09 11.16
N ALA A 279 21.82 43.15 10.58
CA ALA A 279 20.57 42.98 11.30
C ALA A 279 20.02 41.53 11.26
N CYS A 280 20.39 40.74 10.26
CA CYS A 280 19.93 39.36 10.12
C CYS A 280 20.71 38.39 11.01
N GLU A 281 20.01 37.40 11.57
CA GLU A 281 20.62 36.34 12.38
C GLU A 281 21.20 35.20 11.54
N ASP A 282 20.49 34.82 10.49
CA ASP A 282 20.85 33.68 9.64
C ASP A 282 20.67 33.96 8.14
N TRP A 283 21.10 32.99 7.32
CA TRP A 283 21.00 33.09 5.87
C TRP A 283 19.55 33.10 5.36
N ARG A 284 18.59 32.52 6.12
CA ARG A 284 17.18 32.39 5.71
C ARG A 284 16.47 33.71 5.84
N GLU A 285 16.65 34.38 6.98
CA GLU A 285 16.16 35.73 7.23
C GLU A 285 16.79 36.72 6.24
N ALA A 286 18.11 36.60 6.01
CA ALA A 286 18.81 37.40 5.01
C ALA A 286 18.24 37.21 3.60
N LEU A 287 17.96 35.97 3.18
CA LEU A 287 17.41 35.67 1.85
C LEU A 287 15.99 36.24 1.67
N GLY A 288 15.14 36.10 2.69
CA GLY A 288 13.78 36.66 2.67
C GLY A 288 13.78 38.20 2.68
N ALA A 289 14.58 38.82 3.55
CA ALA A 289 14.73 40.27 3.62
C ALA A 289 15.33 40.83 2.32
N TRP A 290 16.30 40.13 1.71
CA TRP A 290 16.88 40.51 0.43
C TRP A 290 15.84 40.54 -0.69
N GLY A 291 15.00 39.50 -0.76
CA GLY A 291 13.95 39.39 -1.77
C GLY A 291 12.85 40.44 -1.66
N THR A 292 12.65 41.04 -0.48
CA THR A 292 11.60 42.05 -0.26
C THR A 292 12.12 43.49 -0.22
N LEU A 293 13.32 43.72 0.32
CA LEU A 293 13.87 45.06 0.53
C LEU A 293 14.98 45.44 -0.47
N VAL A 294 15.87 44.51 -0.82
CA VAL A 294 17.02 44.79 -1.71
C VAL A 294 16.67 44.60 -3.17
N HIS A 295 16.03 43.47 -3.48
CA HIS A 295 15.63 43.09 -4.82
C HIS A 295 14.15 42.69 -4.84
N PRO A 296 13.21 43.67 -4.74
CA PRO A 296 11.76 43.41 -4.70
C PRO A 296 11.19 42.72 -5.96
N THR A 297 11.99 42.62 -7.03
CA THR A 297 11.63 41.94 -8.28
C THR A 297 12.24 40.54 -8.41
N LEU A 298 12.85 40.01 -7.35
CA LEU A 298 13.56 38.73 -7.34
C LEU A 298 12.71 37.60 -7.91
N LYS A 299 13.19 36.99 -8.99
CA LYS A 299 12.61 35.79 -9.61
C LYS A 299 13.33 34.54 -9.12
N ARG A 300 12.71 33.37 -9.31
CA ARG A 300 13.25 32.06 -8.92
C ARG A 300 14.61 31.78 -9.57
N ASP A 301 14.77 32.14 -10.84
CA ASP A 301 16.02 31.97 -11.60
C ASP A 301 17.20 32.77 -11.02
N ASP A 302 16.92 33.86 -10.31
CA ASP A 302 17.94 34.73 -9.70
C ASP A 302 18.30 34.33 -8.26
N VAL A 303 17.54 33.39 -7.66
CA VAL A 303 17.76 32.92 -6.28
C VAL A 303 19.15 32.32 -6.10
N PRO A 304 19.68 31.44 -6.99
CA PRO A 304 21.02 30.88 -6.84
C PRO A 304 22.13 31.93 -6.75
N THR A 305 22.05 32.97 -7.60
CA THR A 305 23.03 34.07 -7.59
C THR A 305 22.93 34.89 -6.31
N THR A 306 21.71 35.14 -5.84
CA THR A 306 21.46 35.87 -4.59
C THR A 306 21.94 35.07 -3.37
N ALA A 307 21.63 33.77 -3.34
CA ALA A 307 22.05 32.85 -2.29
C ALA A 307 23.57 32.77 -2.21
N ALA A 308 24.30 32.73 -3.33
CA ALA A 308 25.76 32.73 -3.32
C ALA A 308 26.35 33.93 -2.55
N ILE A 309 25.80 35.14 -2.74
CA ILE A 309 26.24 36.35 -2.04
C ILE A 309 25.94 36.27 -0.55
N ILE A 310 24.76 35.75 -0.19
CA ILE A 310 24.33 35.64 1.22
C ILE A 310 25.16 34.60 1.97
N LEU A 311 25.42 33.45 1.34
CA LEU A 311 26.18 32.35 1.93
C LEU A 311 27.67 32.68 2.15
N GLU A 312 28.22 33.67 1.44
CA GLU A 312 29.55 34.22 1.75
C GLU A 312 29.60 34.90 3.13
N LYS A 313 28.48 35.49 3.57
CA LYS A 313 28.34 36.16 4.87
C LYS A 313 27.82 35.23 5.95
N PHE A 314 26.85 34.38 5.60
CA PHE A 314 26.21 33.42 6.48
C PHE A 314 26.46 32.00 5.96
N PRO A 315 27.64 31.41 6.25
CA PRO A 315 27.93 30.05 5.82
C PRO A 315 27.01 29.05 6.56
N ILE A 316 26.52 28.06 5.82
CA ILE A 316 25.67 26.99 6.36
C ILE A 316 26.53 25.97 7.10
N ASP A 317 25.97 25.42 8.19
CA ASP A 317 26.61 24.34 8.92
C ASP A 317 26.52 23.03 8.14
N GLY A 318 27.66 22.63 7.55
CA GLY A 318 27.79 21.36 6.81
C GLY A 318 27.70 20.10 7.68
N THR A 319 27.41 20.21 8.98
CA THR A 319 27.18 19.06 9.87
C THR A 319 25.70 18.74 10.05
N ILE A 320 24.79 19.66 9.68
CA ILE A 320 23.34 19.49 9.85
C ILE A 320 22.74 19.05 8.50
N PRO A 321 22.24 17.80 8.38
CA PRO A 321 21.73 17.28 7.11
C PRO A 321 20.64 18.15 6.48
N GLY A 322 19.71 18.65 7.29
CA GLY A 322 18.60 19.47 6.82
C GLY A 322 19.06 20.78 6.15
N GLU A 323 20.07 21.45 6.72
CA GLU A 323 20.59 22.69 6.14
C GLU A 323 21.36 22.46 4.84
N ILE A 324 22.07 21.33 4.73
CA ILE A 324 22.78 20.95 3.50
C ILE A 324 21.78 20.78 2.34
N VAL A 325 20.64 20.14 2.59
CA VAL A 325 19.60 19.98 1.58
C VAL A 325 19.03 21.34 1.18
N GLN A 326 18.70 22.20 2.15
CA GLN A 326 18.22 23.55 1.89
C GLN A 326 19.23 24.39 1.08
N GLN A 327 20.53 24.25 1.37
CA GLN A 327 21.60 24.89 0.61
C GLN A 327 21.59 24.49 -0.86
N HIS A 328 21.49 23.19 -1.15
CA HIS A 328 21.45 22.72 -2.54
C HIS A 328 20.18 23.18 -3.26
N LEU A 329 19.04 23.23 -2.56
CA LEU A 329 17.79 23.76 -3.11
C LEU A 329 17.92 25.24 -3.51
N ILE A 330 18.46 26.11 -2.65
CA ILE A 330 18.60 27.54 -3.00
C ILE A 330 19.67 27.79 -4.07
N LYS A 331 20.63 26.88 -4.25
CA LYS A 331 21.66 26.95 -5.29
C LYS A 331 21.19 26.45 -6.66
N GLY A 332 19.98 25.90 -6.77
CA GLY A 332 19.49 25.30 -8.02
C GLY A 332 19.95 23.85 -8.25
N GLU A 333 20.64 23.25 -7.28
CA GLU A 333 21.26 21.92 -7.39
C GLU A 333 20.28 20.82 -6.94
N VAL A 334 19.10 20.75 -7.56
CA VAL A 334 17.98 19.89 -7.12
C VAL A 334 18.37 18.43 -7.00
N ARG A 335 19.15 17.92 -7.96
CA ARG A 335 19.62 16.52 -7.95
C ARG A 335 20.48 16.19 -6.73
N GLN A 336 21.36 17.11 -6.33
CA GLN A 336 22.17 16.95 -5.13
C GLN A 336 21.32 17.09 -3.86
N ALA A 337 20.36 18.01 -3.85
CA ALA A 337 19.41 18.15 -2.74
C ALA A 337 18.62 16.85 -2.50
N VAL A 338 18.15 16.21 -3.57
CA VAL A 338 17.43 14.93 -3.52
C VAL A 338 18.31 13.76 -3.09
N GLN A 339 19.59 13.74 -3.48
CA GLN A 339 20.53 12.74 -2.97
C GLN A 339 20.80 12.93 -1.47
N LYS A 340 20.95 14.19 -1.03
CA LYS A 340 21.25 14.54 0.35
C LYS A 340 20.07 14.45 1.30
N SER A 341 18.83 14.45 0.81
CA SER A 341 17.67 14.25 1.67
C SER A 341 17.59 12.85 2.28
N GLN A 342 18.31 11.86 1.72
CA GLN A 342 18.47 10.54 2.34
C GLN A 342 19.16 10.63 3.72
N ASP A 343 20.08 11.59 3.90
CA ASP A 343 20.77 11.83 5.17
C ASP A 343 19.83 12.47 6.22
N VAL A 344 18.68 13.02 5.80
CA VAL A 344 17.64 13.57 6.68
C VAL A 344 16.63 12.47 7.00
N ASP A 345 15.97 11.93 5.98
CA ASP A 345 14.92 10.94 6.12
C ASP A 345 14.63 10.22 4.79
N VAL A 346 14.43 8.91 4.85
CA VAL A 346 14.23 8.05 3.67
C VAL A 346 12.88 8.37 2.97
N TRP A 347 11.84 8.72 3.74
CA TRP A 347 10.55 9.14 3.17
C TRP A 347 10.71 10.46 2.42
N LEU A 348 11.43 11.44 2.97
CA LEU A 348 11.67 12.73 2.31
C LEU A 348 12.40 12.52 0.98
N ALA A 349 13.44 11.68 0.97
CA ALA A 349 14.21 11.38 -0.23
C ALA A 349 13.34 10.77 -1.34
N ALA A 350 12.56 9.74 -1.02
CA ALA A 350 11.65 9.09 -1.95
C ALA A 350 10.61 10.05 -2.55
N HIS A 351 9.94 10.83 -1.71
CA HIS A 351 8.83 11.69 -2.14
C HIS A 351 9.31 12.96 -2.87
N LEU A 352 10.40 13.57 -2.41
CA LEU A 352 11.01 14.70 -3.09
C LEU A 352 11.59 14.29 -4.44
N ALA A 353 12.23 13.11 -4.53
CA ALA A 353 12.71 12.55 -5.79
C ALA A 353 11.56 12.29 -6.77
N ASP A 354 10.45 11.72 -6.30
CA ASP A 354 9.31 11.40 -7.15
C ASP A 354 8.66 12.65 -7.75
N LEU A 355 8.51 13.72 -6.95
CA LEU A 355 8.04 15.02 -7.43
C LEU A 355 9.04 15.70 -8.38
N ALA A 356 10.33 15.70 -8.03
CA ALA A 356 11.36 16.37 -8.82
C ALA A 356 11.57 15.71 -10.19
N ASP A 357 11.56 14.38 -10.25
CA ASP A 357 11.65 13.62 -11.50
C ASP A 357 10.47 13.93 -12.42
N LYS A 358 9.24 13.88 -11.88
CA LYS A 358 8.02 14.20 -12.63
C LYS A 358 7.98 15.64 -13.10
N ALA A 359 8.63 16.55 -12.37
CA ALA A 359 8.78 17.94 -12.75
C ALA A 359 9.91 18.19 -13.79
N GLY A 360 10.70 17.16 -14.12
CA GLY A 360 11.84 17.27 -15.03
C GLY A 360 13.07 17.93 -14.41
N LEU A 361 13.17 17.97 -13.07
CA LEU A 361 14.23 18.69 -12.34
C LEU A 361 15.47 17.83 -12.04
N LEU A 362 15.41 16.52 -12.32
CA LEU A 362 16.51 15.58 -12.08
C LEU A 362 17.32 15.23 -13.33
N GLU A 363 16.95 15.78 -14.49
CA GLU A 363 17.66 15.58 -15.76
C GLU A 363 18.97 16.36 -15.77
N ASP A 364 20.10 15.65 -15.87
CA ASP A 364 21.41 16.24 -16.15
C ASP A 364 21.69 16.16 -17.65
N GLU A 365 22.07 17.26 -18.30
CA GLU A 365 22.49 17.28 -19.72
C GLU A 365 23.67 16.31 -20.01
N GLN A 366 24.37 15.87 -18.97
CA GLN A 366 25.62 15.08 -19.04
C GLN A 366 25.45 13.62 -18.59
N GLN A 367 24.34 13.25 -17.92
CA GLN A 367 24.09 11.92 -17.40
C GLN A 367 22.67 11.47 -17.76
N ALA A 368 22.58 10.52 -18.69
CA ALA A 368 21.36 10.13 -19.39
C ALA A 368 20.28 9.43 -18.54
N ASP A 369 20.39 9.36 -17.21
CA ASP A 369 19.52 8.52 -16.38
C ASP A 369 19.07 9.23 -15.09
N ALA A 370 18.22 10.26 -15.23
CA ALA A 370 17.45 10.85 -14.13
C ALA A 370 16.55 9.81 -13.42
N SER A 371 16.00 8.87 -14.22
CA SER A 371 15.11 7.81 -13.75
C SER A 371 15.76 6.85 -12.73
N VAL A 372 17.09 6.75 -12.72
CA VAL A 372 17.81 5.82 -11.82
C VAL A 372 17.78 6.32 -10.38
N LEU A 373 18.07 7.61 -10.14
CA LEU A 373 18.09 8.17 -8.79
C LEU A 373 16.72 8.05 -8.11
N ARG A 374 15.65 8.41 -8.82
CA ARG A 374 14.29 8.24 -8.32
C ARG A 374 13.99 6.78 -7.98
N GLN A 375 14.33 5.86 -8.86
CA GLN A 375 14.10 4.42 -8.63
C GLN A 375 14.86 3.91 -7.41
N GLU A 376 16.13 4.29 -7.24
CA GLU A 376 16.95 3.89 -6.10
C GLU A 376 16.32 4.32 -4.77
N LEU A 377 15.93 5.59 -4.65
CA LEU A 377 15.34 6.15 -3.43
C LEU A 377 13.95 5.56 -3.13
N LEU A 378 13.11 5.34 -4.15
CA LEU A 378 11.81 4.68 -3.96
C LEU A 378 11.96 3.21 -3.56
N LEU A 379 12.95 2.50 -4.11
CA LEU A 379 13.24 1.11 -3.74
C LEU A 379 13.74 1.00 -2.29
N GLU A 380 14.53 1.97 -1.84
CA GLU A 380 15.00 2.04 -0.45
C GLU A 380 13.86 2.33 0.52
N TYR A 381 13.00 3.30 0.22
CA TYR A 381 11.82 3.59 1.03
C TYR A 381 10.83 2.41 1.07
N ALA A 382 10.60 1.75 -0.07
CA ALA A 382 9.78 0.54 -0.08
C ALA A 382 10.40 -0.59 0.75
N GLN A 383 11.74 -0.68 0.82
CA GLN A 383 12.43 -1.65 1.66
C GLN A 383 12.30 -1.30 3.16
N SER A 384 12.45 -0.02 3.54
CA SER A 384 12.28 0.38 4.94
C SER A 384 10.85 0.16 5.43
N LEU A 385 9.84 0.37 4.59
CA LEU A 385 8.44 0.04 4.90
C LEU A 385 8.20 -1.46 5.15
N LEU A 386 8.92 -2.33 4.44
CA LEU A 386 8.84 -3.78 4.61
C LEU A 386 9.55 -4.24 5.89
N ASP A 387 10.77 -3.74 6.11
CA ASP A 387 11.64 -4.19 7.20
C ASP A 387 11.15 -3.69 8.56
N GLU A 388 10.75 -2.41 8.64
CA GLU A 388 10.41 -1.77 9.92
C GLU A 388 8.92 -1.90 10.26
N GLN A 389 8.03 -1.87 9.26
CA GLN A 389 6.60 -1.63 9.50
C GLN A 389 5.68 -2.76 9.04
N GLY A 390 6.18 -3.74 8.28
CA GLY A 390 5.34 -4.81 7.72
C GLY A 390 4.26 -4.31 6.74
N LEU A 391 4.35 -3.07 6.28
CA LEU A 391 3.36 -2.39 5.41
C LEU A 391 3.51 -2.84 3.95
N TRP A 392 3.50 -4.15 3.72
CA TRP A 392 3.72 -4.74 2.40
C TRP A 392 2.74 -4.21 1.36
N ARG A 393 1.48 -3.94 1.76
CA ARG A 393 0.43 -3.48 0.84
C ARG A 393 0.72 -2.09 0.28
N ILE A 394 1.27 -1.20 1.09
CA ILE A 394 1.73 0.13 0.67
C ILE A 394 3.02 -0.01 -0.16
N SER A 395 3.93 -0.87 0.32
CA SER A 395 5.25 -1.06 -0.29
C SER A 395 5.18 -1.55 -1.75
N ILE A 396 4.25 -2.45 -2.07
CA ILE A 396 4.12 -2.97 -3.46
C ILE A 396 3.73 -1.88 -4.47
N ASP A 397 2.97 -0.86 -4.06
CA ASP A 397 2.59 0.25 -4.93
C ASP A 397 3.79 1.17 -5.22
N TYR A 398 4.65 1.41 -4.22
CA TYR A 398 5.94 2.08 -4.44
C TYR A 398 6.86 1.27 -5.36
N LEU A 399 6.94 -0.05 -5.17
CA LEU A 399 7.70 -0.95 -6.04
C LEU A 399 7.16 -0.96 -7.48
N ALA A 400 5.84 -0.89 -7.66
CA ALA A 400 5.21 -0.82 -8.99
C ALA A 400 5.63 0.45 -9.75
N ALA A 401 5.89 1.55 -9.04
CA ALA A 401 6.37 2.81 -9.61
C ALA A 401 7.87 2.79 -10.01
N CYS A 402 8.61 1.71 -9.69
CA CYS A 402 10.04 1.54 -9.96
C CYS A 402 10.37 0.66 -11.19
N GLY A 403 9.39 0.46 -12.09
CA GLY A 403 9.61 -0.29 -13.34
C GLY A 403 9.96 -1.76 -13.14
N MET A 404 10.90 -2.28 -13.94
CA MET A 404 11.20 -3.72 -14.01
C MET A 404 11.86 -4.28 -12.74
N GLU A 405 12.80 -3.54 -12.14
CA GLU A 405 13.48 -3.96 -10.91
C GLU A 405 12.51 -3.97 -9.73
N GLY A 406 11.68 -2.93 -9.61
CA GLY A 406 10.56 -2.90 -8.66
C GLY A 406 9.59 -4.06 -8.84
N ARG A 407 9.22 -4.39 -10.09
CA ARG A 407 8.33 -5.52 -10.38
C ARG A 407 8.90 -6.87 -9.94
N LYS A 408 10.22 -7.09 -10.09
CA LYS A 408 10.89 -8.31 -9.60
C LYS A 408 10.84 -8.40 -8.06
N LYS A 409 11.15 -7.31 -7.37
CA LYS A 409 11.06 -7.26 -5.89
C LYS A 409 9.62 -7.45 -5.42
N MET A 410 8.65 -6.81 -6.07
CA MET A 410 7.22 -6.95 -5.76
C MET A 410 6.75 -8.42 -5.87
N SER A 411 7.17 -9.13 -6.92
CA SER A 411 6.90 -10.57 -7.08
C SER A 411 7.44 -11.39 -5.90
N HIS A 412 8.66 -11.08 -5.45
CA HIS A 412 9.27 -11.76 -4.31
C HIS A 412 8.52 -11.48 -3.00
N VAL A 413 8.18 -10.21 -2.74
CA VAL A 413 7.45 -9.77 -1.53
C VAL A 413 6.08 -10.46 -1.46
N ILE A 414 5.28 -10.38 -2.51
CA ILE A 414 3.94 -10.98 -2.58
C ILE A 414 3.97 -12.48 -2.32
N LEU A 415 4.97 -13.19 -2.87
CA LEU A 415 5.12 -14.63 -2.66
C LEU A 415 5.66 -15.00 -1.26
N SER A 416 6.16 -14.02 -0.50
CA SER A 416 6.66 -14.19 0.86
C SER A 416 5.62 -13.89 1.94
N VAL A 417 4.54 -13.15 1.61
CA VAL A 417 3.45 -12.82 2.54
C VAL A 417 2.83 -14.12 3.08
N PRO A 418 2.81 -14.33 4.41
CA PRO A 418 2.10 -15.43 5.04
C PRO A 418 0.62 -15.38 4.70
N LEU A 419 0.09 -16.51 4.23
CA LEU A 419 -1.31 -16.63 3.82
C LEU A 419 -2.24 -16.92 5.00
N ASP A 420 -1.70 -17.43 6.11
CA ASP A 420 -2.42 -17.79 7.34
C ASP A 420 -2.03 -16.82 8.48
N GLY A 421 -2.98 -16.12 9.10
CA GLY A 421 -2.75 -15.25 10.27
C GLY A 421 -3.97 -14.38 10.68
N PRO A 422 -4.00 -13.84 11.92
CA PRO A 422 -5.05 -12.90 12.39
C PRO A 422 -4.99 -11.57 11.63
N ASP A 423 -6.12 -10.89 11.44
CA ASP A 423 -6.16 -9.64 10.68
C ASP A 423 -5.42 -8.53 11.46
N PRO A 424 -4.58 -7.67 10.84
CA PRO A 424 -4.04 -6.48 11.52
C PRO A 424 -5.09 -5.55 12.14
N THR A 425 -6.37 -5.67 11.79
CA THR A 425 -7.46 -4.90 12.45
C THR A 425 -7.94 -5.50 13.77
N ASP A 426 -7.46 -6.69 14.16
CA ASP A 426 -7.89 -7.36 15.40
C ASP A 426 -7.22 -6.75 16.67
N ASP A 427 -6.14 -5.97 16.54
CA ASP A 427 -5.42 -5.41 17.70
C ASP A 427 -6.22 -4.29 18.43
N ASP A 428 -7.19 -3.64 17.77
CA ASP A 428 -8.01 -2.57 18.36
C ASP A 428 -9.29 -3.08 19.06
N GLU A 429 -9.73 -4.31 18.81
CA GLU A 429 -10.98 -4.87 19.38
C GLU A 429 -10.76 -5.79 20.60
N GLU A 430 -9.53 -6.29 20.83
CA GLU A 430 -9.24 -7.20 21.96
C GLU A 430 -9.12 -6.51 23.34
N GLU A 431 -9.06 -5.17 23.41
CA GLU A 431 -9.02 -4.44 24.68
C GLU A 431 -10.39 -4.15 25.32
N GLU A 432 -11.51 -4.20 24.57
CA GLU A 432 -12.85 -3.98 25.16
C GLU A 432 -13.49 -5.25 25.75
N ASP A 433 -13.18 -6.44 25.22
CA ASP A 433 -13.80 -7.70 25.67
C ASP A 433 -13.22 -8.25 26.99
N ASN A 434 -12.10 -7.72 27.48
CA ASN A 434 -11.42 -8.20 28.70
C ASN A 434 -11.91 -7.55 30.02
N LYS A 435 -12.95 -6.71 30.00
CA LYS A 435 -13.47 -6.05 31.23
C LYS A 435 -14.73 -6.66 31.84
N ASP A 436 -15.40 -7.60 31.18
CA ASP A 436 -16.68 -8.15 31.67
C ASP A 436 -16.69 -9.69 31.89
N ALA A 437 -15.53 -10.32 32.00
CA ALA A 437 -15.43 -11.79 32.17
C ALA A 437 -15.30 -12.26 33.64
N ASP A 438 -15.84 -11.51 34.61
CA ASP A 438 -15.81 -11.88 36.02
C ASP A 438 -17.20 -11.75 36.67
N ASP A 439 -18.24 -12.35 36.06
CA ASP A 439 -19.47 -12.79 36.76
C ASP A 439 -20.44 -13.52 35.82
N ALA A 440 -20.25 -14.84 35.60
CA ALA A 440 -21.33 -15.80 35.36
C ALA A 440 -20.79 -17.23 35.23
N MET A 441 -20.90 -18.00 36.31
CA MET A 441 -20.91 -19.47 36.23
C MET A 441 -22.24 -19.89 35.58
N ASP A 442 -22.21 -20.30 34.31
CA ASP A 442 -23.29 -21.12 33.73
C ASP A 442 -22.71 -22.29 32.94
N GLU A 443 -23.16 -23.49 33.31
CA GLU A 443 -22.75 -24.74 32.71
C GLU A 443 -23.53 -25.01 31.43
N GLY A 444 -22.80 -25.13 30.31
CA GLY A 444 -23.19 -25.98 29.20
C GLY A 444 -23.69 -25.29 27.94
N ALA A 445 -22.81 -25.09 26.96
CA ALA A 445 -23.13 -25.20 25.53
C ALA A 445 -21.87 -25.08 24.66
N ASP A 446 -21.63 -26.12 23.86
CA ASP A 446 -21.11 -26.08 22.49
C ASP A 446 -19.80 -25.32 22.16
N GLY A 447 -18.67 -26.02 22.27
CA GLY A 447 -17.32 -25.56 21.83
C GLY A 447 -17.10 -25.56 20.31
N SER A 448 -18.15 -25.39 19.49
CA SER A 448 -18.06 -25.46 18.01
C SER A 448 -17.83 -24.10 17.31
N ASN A 449 -18.05 -22.97 18.00
CA ASN A 449 -18.06 -21.66 17.35
C ASN A 449 -16.68 -20.96 17.25
N VAL A 450 -15.74 -21.27 18.16
CA VAL A 450 -14.38 -20.66 18.17
C VAL A 450 -13.54 -21.12 16.97
N GLY A 451 -13.78 -22.35 16.48
CA GLY A 451 -13.06 -22.91 15.33
C GLY A 451 -13.55 -22.42 13.96
N ALA A 452 -14.74 -21.83 13.86
CA ALA A 452 -15.29 -21.28 12.61
C ALA A 452 -14.73 -19.88 12.32
N ASN A 453 -14.65 -19.02 13.35
CA ASN A 453 -14.09 -17.66 13.24
C ASN A 453 -12.62 -17.66 12.81
N LYS A 454 -11.81 -18.59 13.35
CA LYS A 454 -10.39 -18.72 12.98
C LYS A 454 -10.17 -19.23 11.54
N LYS A 455 -11.15 -19.94 10.97
CA LYS A 455 -11.11 -20.48 9.60
C LYS A 455 -11.50 -19.45 8.52
N GLN A 456 -12.40 -18.51 8.84
CA GLN A 456 -12.74 -17.41 7.94
C GLN A 456 -11.61 -16.38 7.82
N LYS A 457 -10.89 -16.10 8.92
CA LYS A 457 -9.78 -15.12 8.96
C LYS A 457 -8.58 -15.49 8.06
N GLY A 458 -8.22 -16.78 7.94
CA GLY A 458 -7.13 -17.23 7.07
C GLY A 458 -7.39 -17.05 5.56
N LEU A 459 -8.65 -17.02 5.14
CA LEU A 459 -9.02 -16.80 3.73
C LEU A 459 -9.01 -15.32 3.34
N ALA A 460 -9.27 -14.42 4.29
CA ALA A 460 -9.33 -12.98 4.04
C ALA A 460 -7.98 -12.40 3.58
N ARG A 461 -6.89 -12.73 4.28
CA ARG A 461 -5.53 -12.30 3.92
C ARG A 461 -5.10 -12.86 2.56
N ALA A 462 -5.45 -14.11 2.29
CA ALA A 462 -5.20 -14.73 1.00
C ALA A 462 -5.88 -13.94 -0.13
N GLU A 463 -7.16 -13.61 0.01
CA GLU A 463 -7.86 -12.79 -0.98
C GLU A 463 -7.27 -11.39 -1.13
N GLN A 464 -6.79 -10.78 -0.05
CA GLN A 464 -6.07 -9.51 -0.12
C GLN A 464 -4.82 -9.58 -1.00
N VAL A 465 -3.98 -10.62 -0.81
CA VAL A 465 -2.80 -10.87 -1.66
C VAL A 465 -3.19 -11.08 -3.12
N LEU A 466 -4.30 -11.77 -3.37
CA LEU A 466 -4.77 -12.10 -4.71
C LEU A 466 -5.38 -10.89 -5.42
N ARG A 467 -6.05 -10.01 -4.67
CA ARG A 467 -6.51 -8.71 -5.14
C ARG A 467 -5.31 -7.83 -5.53
N ALA A 468 -4.29 -7.72 -4.67
CA ALA A 468 -3.04 -7.03 -5.00
C ALA A 468 -2.36 -7.60 -6.27
N CYS A 469 -2.34 -8.94 -6.44
CA CYS A 469 -1.82 -9.54 -7.67
C CYS A 469 -2.62 -9.10 -8.92
N SER A 470 -3.95 -9.01 -8.83
CA SER A 470 -4.80 -8.58 -9.96
C SER A 470 -4.53 -7.11 -10.32
N GLU A 471 -4.48 -6.23 -9.31
CA GLU A 471 -4.24 -4.80 -9.49
C GLU A 471 -2.88 -4.51 -10.18
N HIS A 472 -1.84 -5.29 -9.88
CA HIS A 472 -0.50 -5.11 -10.48
C HIS A 472 -0.21 -6.04 -11.69
N GLY A 473 -1.21 -6.79 -12.17
CA GLY A 473 -1.07 -7.70 -13.32
C GLY A 473 -0.07 -8.86 -13.08
N LEU A 474 0.01 -9.37 -11.86
CA LEU A 474 0.88 -10.48 -11.43
C LEU A 474 0.17 -11.83 -11.50
N GLU A 475 -0.31 -12.19 -12.70
CA GLU A 475 -1.08 -13.43 -12.89
C GLU A 475 -0.29 -14.71 -12.56
N SER A 476 1.02 -14.73 -12.85
CA SER A 476 1.88 -15.87 -12.57
C SER A 476 1.97 -16.15 -11.07
N GLU A 477 2.14 -15.08 -10.28
CA GLU A 477 2.24 -15.09 -8.83
C GLU A 477 0.89 -15.47 -8.24
N ALA A 478 -0.22 -14.91 -8.74
CA ALA A 478 -1.57 -15.28 -8.33
C ALA A 478 -1.82 -16.79 -8.48
N ARG A 479 -1.36 -17.40 -9.59
CA ARG A 479 -1.44 -18.86 -9.78
C ARG A 479 -0.59 -19.64 -8.78
N VAL A 480 0.59 -19.12 -8.40
CA VAL A 480 1.42 -19.73 -7.35
C VAL A 480 0.73 -19.67 -5.99
N VAL A 481 0.19 -18.50 -5.61
CA VAL A 481 -0.55 -18.29 -4.36
C VAL A 481 -1.76 -19.23 -4.30
N CYS A 482 -2.58 -19.29 -5.35
CA CYS A 482 -3.73 -20.20 -5.43
C CYS A 482 -3.34 -21.68 -5.28
N ARG A 483 -2.21 -22.11 -5.85
CA ARG A 483 -1.71 -23.49 -5.67
C ARG A 483 -1.29 -23.78 -4.23
N ARG A 484 -0.64 -22.83 -3.55
CA ARG A 484 -0.24 -22.97 -2.14
C ARG A 484 -1.47 -23.06 -1.24
N LEU A 485 -2.44 -22.16 -1.42
CA LEU A 485 -3.72 -22.17 -0.69
C LEU A 485 -4.46 -23.48 -0.87
N SER A 486 -4.60 -23.93 -2.12
CA SER A 486 -5.30 -25.16 -2.43
C SER A 486 -4.65 -26.36 -1.73
N ARG A 487 -3.31 -26.47 -1.71
CA ARG A 487 -2.61 -27.54 -0.96
C ARG A 487 -2.83 -27.47 0.55
N SER A 488 -2.73 -26.27 1.14
CA SER A 488 -2.99 -26.09 2.58
C SER A 488 -4.42 -26.48 2.95
N LEU A 489 -5.41 -26.02 2.19
CA LEU A 489 -6.83 -26.35 2.39
C LEU A 489 -7.12 -27.84 2.18
N MET A 490 -6.42 -28.51 1.25
CA MET A 490 -6.50 -29.96 1.08
C MET A 490 -6.03 -30.70 2.33
N GLU A 491 -4.92 -30.28 2.94
CA GLU A 491 -4.40 -30.90 4.17
C GLU A 491 -5.35 -30.69 5.36
N GLN A 492 -6.08 -29.58 5.37
CA GLN A 492 -7.14 -29.28 6.34
C GLN A 492 -8.47 -30.01 6.06
N GLY A 493 -8.58 -30.76 4.95
CA GLY A 493 -9.79 -31.48 4.54
C GLY A 493 -10.90 -30.61 3.93
N GLN A 494 -10.61 -29.34 3.61
CA GLN A 494 -11.56 -28.40 3.01
C GLN A 494 -11.54 -28.48 1.47
N TYR A 495 -11.97 -29.61 0.93
CA TYR A 495 -11.83 -29.90 -0.50
C TYR A 495 -12.64 -28.96 -1.42
N GLY A 496 -13.81 -28.48 -1.00
CA GLY A 496 -14.64 -27.59 -1.84
C GLY A 496 -14.00 -26.23 -2.10
N VAL A 497 -13.50 -25.59 -1.04
CA VAL A 497 -12.76 -24.33 -1.15
C VAL A 497 -11.43 -24.56 -1.87
N ALA A 498 -10.74 -25.67 -1.60
CA ALA A 498 -9.49 -26.02 -2.28
C ALA A 498 -9.64 -26.16 -3.81
N ILE A 499 -10.76 -26.73 -4.28
CA ILE A 499 -11.06 -26.86 -5.72
C ILE A 499 -11.26 -25.48 -6.36
N ALA A 500 -11.96 -24.56 -5.70
CA ALA A 500 -12.20 -23.22 -6.24
C ALA A 500 -10.89 -22.48 -6.55
N TYR A 501 -9.94 -22.48 -5.59
CA TYR A 501 -8.61 -21.90 -5.80
C TYR A 501 -7.79 -22.67 -6.86
N CYS A 502 -7.95 -23.99 -6.94
CA CYS A 502 -7.31 -24.81 -7.96
C CYS A 502 -7.74 -24.43 -9.39
N VAL A 503 -9.05 -24.20 -9.58
CA VAL A 503 -9.61 -23.75 -10.85
C VAL A 503 -9.07 -22.38 -11.21
N ARG A 504 -9.00 -21.45 -10.25
CA ARG A 504 -8.39 -20.12 -10.45
C ARG A 504 -6.89 -20.23 -10.80
N ALA A 505 -6.17 -21.18 -10.22
CA ALA A 505 -4.78 -21.47 -10.57
C ALA A 505 -4.60 -22.11 -11.96
N SER A 506 -5.68 -22.62 -12.56
CA SER A 506 -5.67 -23.44 -13.78
C SER A 506 -4.75 -24.67 -13.69
N ASP A 507 -4.63 -25.27 -12.50
CA ASP A 507 -3.77 -26.45 -12.27
C ASP A 507 -4.55 -27.77 -12.43
N THR A 508 -4.46 -28.38 -13.62
CA THR A 508 -5.12 -29.65 -13.94
C THR A 508 -4.61 -30.83 -13.11
N VAL A 509 -3.34 -30.79 -12.71
CA VAL A 509 -2.73 -31.90 -11.97
C VAL A 509 -3.25 -31.86 -10.54
N LEU A 510 -3.28 -30.68 -9.92
CA LEU A 510 -3.78 -30.52 -8.56
C LEU A 510 -5.28 -30.85 -8.45
N ILE A 511 -6.10 -30.47 -9.45
CA ILE A 511 -7.52 -30.87 -9.50
C ILE A 511 -7.69 -32.38 -9.55
N ARG A 512 -6.86 -33.09 -10.34
CA ARG A 512 -6.86 -34.55 -10.37
C ARG A 512 -6.50 -35.12 -9.00
N THR A 513 -5.46 -34.60 -8.36
CA THR A 513 -5.05 -35.03 -7.03
C THR A 513 -6.16 -34.82 -6.00
N ILE A 514 -6.88 -33.69 -6.05
CA ILE A 514 -8.02 -33.42 -5.16
C ILE A 514 -9.15 -34.42 -5.42
N ALA A 515 -9.56 -34.60 -6.67
CA ALA A 515 -10.61 -35.56 -7.03
C ALA A 515 -10.25 -36.99 -6.57
N ASP A 516 -8.99 -37.38 -6.75
CA ASP A 516 -8.49 -38.68 -6.35
C ASP A 516 -8.47 -38.86 -4.83
N ARG A 517 -8.22 -37.78 -4.09
CA ARG A 517 -8.27 -37.75 -2.62
C ARG A 517 -9.70 -37.83 -2.08
N ILE A 518 -10.64 -37.11 -2.69
CA ILE A 518 -12.07 -37.16 -2.34
C ILE A 518 -12.64 -38.57 -2.53
N LEU A 519 -12.24 -39.27 -3.60
CA LEU A 519 -12.61 -40.68 -3.80
C LEU A 519 -11.97 -41.59 -2.75
N GLY A 520 -10.80 -41.23 -2.24
CA GLY A 520 -10.20 -41.91 -1.10
C GLY A 520 -11.01 -41.73 0.19
N GLU A 521 -11.52 -40.52 0.44
CA GLU A 521 -12.41 -40.23 1.58
C GLU A 521 -13.71 -41.04 1.52
N TYR A 522 -14.28 -41.25 0.33
CA TYR A 522 -15.42 -42.17 0.16
C TYR A 522 -15.07 -43.58 0.65
N VAL A 523 -13.91 -44.08 0.26
CA VAL A 523 -13.50 -45.45 0.59
C VAL A 523 -13.18 -45.62 2.08
N THR A 524 -12.70 -44.58 2.76
CA THR A 524 -12.35 -44.66 4.18
C THR A 524 -13.49 -44.30 5.13
N ARG A 525 -14.35 -43.34 4.76
CA ARG A 525 -15.41 -42.77 5.62
C ARG A 525 -16.83 -43.04 5.12
N GLY A 526 -16.99 -43.57 3.91
CA GLY A 526 -18.27 -43.93 3.33
C GLY A 526 -18.98 -42.81 2.56
N ALA A 527 -20.19 -43.13 2.08
CA ALA A 527 -20.99 -42.28 1.20
C ALA A 527 -21.43 -40.95 1.82
N GLU A 528 -21.75 -40.93 3.12
CA GLU A 528 -22.22 -39.71 3.80
C GLU A 528 -21.14 -38.63 3.85
N ALA A 529 -19.91 -39.00 4.22
CA ALA A 529 -18.77 -38.09 4.25
C ALA A 529 -18.41 -37.58 2.85
N PHE A 530 -18.46 -38.46 1.85
CA PHE A 530 -18.26 -38.07 0.45
C PHE A 530 -19.30 -37.05 -0.02
N ASN A 531 -20.58 -37.29 0.26
CA ASN A 531 -21.67 -36.40 -0.15
C ASN A 531 -21.51 -35.00 0.48
N GLN A 532 -21.19 -34.94 1.78
CA GLN A 532 -20.92 -33.67 2.47
C GLN A 532 -19.77 -32.89 1.81
N ILE A 533 -18.71 -33.59 1.39
CA ILE A 533 -17.57 -32.97 0.71
C ILE A 533 -18.01 -32.43 -0.66
N VAL A 534 -18.68 -33.22 -1.49
CA VAL A 534 -19.11 -32.79 -2.83
C VAL A 534 -20.14 -31.66 -2.77
N ASP A 535 -20.99 -31.65 -1.74
CA ASP A 535 -21.96 -30.57 -1.49
C ASP A 535 -21.31 -29.25 -1.06
N SER A 536 -20.09 -29.28 -0.55
CA SER A 536 -19.32 -28.08 -0.26
C SER A 536 -18.76 -27.39 -1.52
N PHE A 537 -18.92 -27.98 -2.72
CA PHE A 537 -18.37 -27.38 -3.94
C PHE A 537 -19.28 -26.25 -4.43
N PRO A 538 -18.72 -25.18 -5.01
CA PRO A 538 -19.50 -24.16 -5.69
C PRO A 538 -20.42 -24.78 -6.75
N SER A 539 -21.70 -24.39 -6.74
CA SER A 539 -22.72 -24.89 -7.68
C SER A 539 -22.34 -24.67 -9.15
N SER A 540 -21.59 -23.60 -9.44
CA SER A 540 -21.02 -23.27 -10.75
C SER A 540 -20.02 -24.30 -11.29
N LEU A 541 -19.42 -25.13 -10.43
CA LEU A 541 -18.50 -26.20 -10.82
C LEU A 541 -19.20 -27.56 -10.99
N ILE A 542 -20.39 -27.72 -10.41
CA ILE A 542 -21.16 -28.97 -10.38
C ILE A 542 -22.11 -29.06 -11.60
N SER A 543 -22.76 -27.95 -11.99
CA SER A 543 -23.75 -27.92 -13.08
C SER A 543 -23.26 -27.07 -14.26
N PRO A 544 -22.73 -27.66 -15.35
CA PRO A 544 -22.25 -26.92 -16.51
C PRO A 544 -23.35 -26.52 -17.52
N ALA A 545 -24.61 -26.35 -17.09
CA ALA A 545 -25.74 -26.15 -17.99
C ALA A 545 -26.17 -24.67 -18.06
N ASP A 546 -26.02 -24.10 -19.27
CA ASP A 546 -26.57 -22.82 -19.77
C ASP A 546 -26.28 -21.53 -18.97
N GLY A 547 -25.22 -20.84 -19.36
CA GLY A 547 -24.89 -19.49 -18.88
C GLY A 547 -23.41 -19.38 -18.54
N GLY A 548 -22.80 -18.23 -18.80
CA GLY A 548 -21.41 -17.97 -18.48
C GLY A 548 -21.09 -18.24 -16.99
N LEU A 549 -19.79 -18.35 -16.69
CA LEU A 549 -19.31 -18.23 -15.32
C LEU A 549 -19.70 -16.84 -14.79
N ASP A 550 -20.90 -16.73 -14.23
CA ASP A 550 -21.31 -15.53 -13.51
C ASP A 550 -20.80 -15.70 -12.08
N LEU A 551 -19.57 -15.23 -11.86
CA LEU A 551 -19.04 -14.91 -10.53
C LEU A 551 -19.68 -13.59 -10.04
N ASN A 552 -20.98 -13.38 -10.30
CA ASN A 552 -21.77 -12.24 -9.88
C ASN A 552 -22.28 -12.44 -8.45
N GLY A 553 -21.34 -12.61 -7.51
CA GLY A 553 -21.55 -12.08 -6.17
C GLY A 553 -21.14 -10.62 -6.24
N ASP A 554 -22.08 -9.71 -6.00
CA ASP A 554 -21.92 -8.26 -6.03
C ASP A 554 -20.53 -7.84 -5.50
N ASP A 555 -19.80 -7.06 -6.31
CA ASP A 555 -18.59 -6.26 -5.98
C ASP A 555 -17.29 -6.52 -6.80
N PHE A 556 -17.38 -7.00 -8.05
CA PHE A 556 -16.23 -6.95 -8.97
C PHE A 556 -16.61 -6.33 -10.31
N ASN A 557 -16.08 -5.11 -10.56
CA ASN A 557 -16.25 -4.37 -11.81
C ASN A 557 -15.82 -5.19 -13.04
N ASP A 558 -16.66 -5.10 -14.08
CA ASP A 558 -16.49 -5.60 -15.44
C ASP A 558 -15.10 -5.25 -16.01
N ASP A 559 -14.22 -6.27 -16.15
CA ASP A 559 -13.29 -6.41 -17.28
C ASP A 559 -12.38 -7.66 -17.23
N GLN A 560 -12.36 -8.44 -16.13
CA GLN A 560 -11.53 -9.66 -16.04
C GLN A 560 -12.34 -10.94 -16.26
N ASN A 561 -12.85 -11.10 -17.48
CA ASN A 561 -13.39 -12.38 -17.92
C ASN A 561 -12.25 -13.40 -18.05
N LEU A 562 -12.05 -14.20 -17.00
CA LEU A 562 -11.01 -15.22 -16.87
C LEU A 562 -11.02 -16.12 -18.12
N ALA A 563 -10.05 -15.93 -19.01
CA ALA A 563 -9.86 -16.73 -20.21
C ALA A 563 -9.32 -18.13 -19.86
N LEU A 564 -10.07 -18.89 -19.06
CA LEU A 564 -9.96 -20.34 -19.00
C LEU A 564 -10.17 -20.85 -20.41
N SER A 565 -9.13 -21.39 -21.04
CA SER A 565 -9.24 -21.96 -22.40
C SER A 565 -10.42 -22.93 -22.43
N LYS A 566 -11.22 -22.88 -23.50
CA LYS A 566 -12.39 -23.76 -23.70
C LYS A 566 -12.04 -25.24 -23.47
N HIS A 567 -10.80 -25.62 -23.79
CA HIS A 567 -10.22 -26.95 -23.59
C HIS A 567 -9.99 -27.28 -22.11
N ALA A 568 -9.41 -26.37 -21.31
CA ALA A 568 -9.20 -26.59 -19.89
C ALA A 568 -10.55 -26.78 -19.17
N ARG A 569 -11.55 -25.95 -19.48
CA ARG A 569 -12.94 -26.07 -18.99
C ARG A 569 -13.55 -27.46 -19.25
N GLY A 570 -13.34 -28.02 -20.43
CA GLY A 570 -13.85 -29.35 -20.79
C GLY A 570 -13.22 -30.50 -20.01
N PHE A 571 -11.93 -30.41 -19.67
CA PHE A 571 -11.23 -31.43 -18.87
C PHE A 571 -11.59 -31.38 -17.39
N PHE A 572 -11.70 -30.18 -16.81
CA PHE A 572 -12.14 -30.00 -15.41
C PHE A 572 -13.56 -30.53 -15.19
N SER A 573 -14.44 -30.26 -16.16
CA SER A 573 -15.84 -30.65 -16.12
C SER A 573 -16.03 -32.16 -15.99
N LYS A 574 -15.24 -33.02 -16.64
CA LYS A 574 -15.48 -34.49 -16.61
C LYS A 574 -15.29 -35.12 -15.23
N ARG A 575 -14.21 -34.76 -14.51
CA ARG A 575 -13.89 -35.32 -13.19
C ARG A 575 -14.81 -34.77 -12.10
N LEU A 576 -15.09 -33.46 -12.14
CA LEU A 576 -16.02 -32.84 -11.19
C LEU A 576 -17.46 -33.29 -11.45
N ALA A 577 -17.86 -33.45 -12.72
CA ALA A 577 -19.17 -34.01 -13.09
C ALA A 577 -19.30 -35.47 -12.64
N PHE A 578 -18.22 -36.27 -12.68
CA PHE A 578 -18.24 -37.61 -12.12
C PHE A 578 -18.55 -37.59 -10.62
N LEU A 579 -17.84 -36.75 -9.84
CA LEU A 579 -18.08 -36.63 -8.40
C LEU A 579 -19.52 -36.17 -8.09
N ALA A 580 -20.02 -35.18 -8.84
CA ALA A 580 -21.39 -34.67 -8.72
C ALA A 580 -22.44 -35.75 -9.01
N ARG A 581 -22.31 -36.44 -10.15
CA ARG A 581 -23.23 -37.54 -10.51
C ARG A 581 -23.14 -38.71 -9.55
N PHE A 582 -21.95 -39.01 -9.02
CA PHE A 582 -21.79 -40.08 -8.03
C PHE A 582 -22.45 -39.73 -6.69
N ARG A 583 -22.41 -38.46 -6.28
CA ARG A 583 -23.22 -37.97 -5.15
C ARG A 583 -24.71 -38.11 -5.45
N ASP A 584 -25.16 -37.72 -6.64
CA ASP A 584 -26.57 -37.81 -7.03
C ASP A 584 -27.07 -39.27 -7.02
N PHE A 585 -26.22 -40.23 -7.40
CA PHE A 585 -26.49 -41.65 -7.24
C PHE A 585 -26.77 -42.03 -5.78
N HIS A 586 -25.94 -41.60 -4.83
CA HIS A 586 -26.15 -41.90 -3.42
C HIS A 586 -27.42 -41.24 -2.85
N ARG A 587 -27.78 -40.05 -3.32
CA ARG A 587 -29.04 -39.39 -2.94
C ARG A 587 -30.26 -40.17 -3.45
N LEU A 588 -30.28 -40.52 -4.74
CA LEU A 588 -31.35 -41.33 -5.33
C LEU A 588 -31.48 -42.69 -4.63
N TYR A 589 -30.35 -43.29 -4.25
CA TYR A 589 -30.31 -44.53 -3.48
C TYR A 589 -30.89 -44.35 -2.06
N ALA A 590 -30.54 -43.27 -1.36
CA ALA A 590 -31.08 -42.97 -0.02
C ALA A 590 -32.59 -42.64 -0.05
N ASP A 591 -33.05 -41.95 -1.11
CA ASP A 591 -34.45 -41.56 -1.31
C ASP A 591 -35.36 -42.72 -1.79
N GLY A 592 -34.80 -43.92 -1.95
CA GLY A 592 -35.53 -45.11 -2.41
C GLY A 592 -35.91 -45.10 -3.89
N GLN A 593 -35.29 -44.22 -4.70
CA GLN A 593 -35.50 -44.15 -6.15
C GLN A 593 -34.56 -45.13 -6.89
N TRP A 594 -34.73 -46.42 -6.60
CA TRP A 594 -33.81 -47.49 -7.03
C TRP A 594 -33.63 -47.59 -8.56
N ALA A 595 -34.70 -47.40 -9.34
CA ALA A 595 -34.64 -47.44 -10.81
C ALA A 595 -33.78 -46.30 -11.40
N ALA A 596 -33.92 -45.08 -10.86
CA ALA A 596 -33.14 -43.93 -11.29
C ALA A 596 -31.68 -44.05 -10.85
N ALA A 597 -31.43 -44.54 -9.63
CA ALA A 597 -30.09 -44.82 -9.13
C ALA A 597 -29.35 -45.88 -9.97
N ALA A 598 -30.04 -46.98 -10.32
CA ALA A 598 -29.48 -48.03 -11.18
C ALA A 598 -29.12 -47.49 -12.58
N GLY A 599 -29.99 -46.68 -13.19
CA GLY A 599 -29.73 -46.03 -14.47
C GLY A 599 -28.51 -45.11 -14.41
N LEU A 600 -28.40 -44.28 -13.37
CA LEU A 600 -27.28 -43.35 -13.19
C LEU A 600 -25.95 -44.07 -12.93
N LEU A 601 -25.95 -45.19 -12.19
CA LEU A 601 -24.74 -46.01 -11.99
C LEU A 601 -24.24 -46.60 -13.30
N VAL A 602 -25.13 -47.10 -14.16
CA VAL A 602 -24.76 -47.61 -15.48
C VAL A 602 -24.21 -46.47 -16.34
N GLU A 603 -24.83 -45.29 -16.31
CA GLU A 603 -24.30 -44.10 -17.01
C GLU A 603 -22.90 -43.75 -16.52
N LEU A 604 -22.65 -43.74 -15.21
CA LEU A 604 -21.33 -43.44 -14.62
C LEU A 604 -20.23 -44.42 -15.05
N VAL A 605 -20.58 -45.70 -15.20
CA VAL A 605 -19.62 -46.77 -15.52
C VAL A 605 -19.38 -46.89 -17.04
N THR A 606 -20.38 -46.53 -17.85
CA THR A 606 -20.32 -46.61 -19.34
C THR A 606 -19.81 -45.33 -19.98
N THR A 607 -20.15 -44.16 -19.44
CA THR A 607 -19.51 -42.89 -19.82
C THR A 607 -18.09 -42.89 -19.27
N GLU A 608 -17.09 -42.51 -20.07
CA GLU A 608 -15.67 -42.42 -19.65
C GLU A 608 -15.40 -41.35 -18.55
N ALA A 609 -16.43 -40.97 -17.78
CA ALA A 609 -16.37 -40.02 -16.68
C ALA A 609 -15.71 -40.64 -15.43
N ALA A 610 -15.98 -41.92 -15.14
CA ALA A 610 -15.41 -42.60 -13.98
C ALA A 610 -13.90 -42.87 -14.14
N PRO A 611 -13.07 -42.61 -13.10
CA PRO A 611 -11.68 -43.06 -13.10
C PRO A 611 -11.57 -44.58 -13.17
N GLU A 612 -10.73 -45.10 -14.07
CA GLU A 612 -10.53 -46.55 -14.28
C GLU A 612 -10.26 -47.33 -12.98
N ARG A 613 -9.43 -46.74 -12.11
CA ARG A 613 -9.09 -47.26 -10.77
C ARG A 613 -10.25 -47.33 -9.77
N PHE A 614 -11.37 -46.66 -10.05
CA PHE A 614 -12.53 -46.56 -9.17
C PHE A 614 -13.73 -47.39 -9.69
N ILE A 615 -13.69 -47.88 -10.93
CA ILE A 615 -14.79 -48.63 -11.54
C ILE A 615 -15.13 -49.90 -10.74
N ALA A 616 -14.12 -50.58 -10.19
CA ALA A 616 -14.32 -51.77 -9.36
C ALA A 616 -15.16 -51.49 -8.10
N VAL A 617 -15.05 -50.28 -7.53
CA VAL A 617 -15.87 -49.84 -6.40
C VAL A 617 -17.32 -49.63 -6.83
N LEU A 618 -17.55 -48.91 -7.94
CA LEU A 618 -18.90 -48.71 -8.50
C LEU A 618 -19.63 -50.03 -8.80
N LEU A 619 -18.89 -51.02 -9.32
CA LEU A 619 -19.43 -52.35 -9.60
C LEU A 619 -19.85 -53.10 -8.31
N VAL A 620 -19.14 -52.89 -7.21
CA VAL A 620 -19.51 -53.44 -5.90
C VAL A 620 -20.71 -52.70 -5.31
N ASP A 621 -20.79 -51.39 -5.49
CA ASP A 621 -21.95 -50.57 -5.07
C ASP A 621 -23.24 -50.93 -5.84
N ALA A 622 -23.12 -51.62 -6.99
CA ALA A 622 -24.26 -52.16 -7.72
C ALA A 622 -24.83 -53.46 -7.10
N ILE A 623 -24.08 -54.18 -6.26
CA ILE A 623 -24.49 -55.49 -5.70
C ILE A 623 -25.85 -55.40 -4.98
N PRO A 624 -26.10 -54.44 -4.07
CA PRO A 624 -27.39 -54.36 -3.37
C PRO A 624 -28.58 -54.22 -4.32
N LEU A 625 -28.43 -53.43 -5.39
CA LEU A 625 -29.46 -53.25 -6.43
C LEU A 625 -29.61 -54.50 -7.30
N LEU A 626 -28.51 -55.21 -7.55
CA LEU A 626 -28.52 -56.45 -8.33
C LEU A 626 -29.12 -57.62 -7.55
N GLU A 627 -29.02 -57.63 -6.22
CA GLU A 627 -29.48 -58.76 -5.38
C GLU A 627 -30.92 -58.60 -4.86
N ASP A 628 -31.58 -57.48 -5.15
CA ASP A 628 -32.98 -57.27 -4.80
C ASP A 628 -33.89 -58.37 -5.40
N GLY A 629 -34.49 -59.18 -4.53
CA GLY A 629 -35.32 -60.31 -4.93
C GLY A 629 -36.70 -59.91 -5.49
N GLN A 630 -37.14 -58.67 -5.29
CA GLN A 630 -38.51 -58.25 -5.58
C GLN A 630 -38.65 -57.43 -6.87
N ALA A 631 -37.57 -56.85 -7.39
CA ALA A 631 -37.59 -56.02 -8.59
C ALA A 631 -36.31 -56.18 -9.43
N THR A 632 -36.41 -55.93 -10.73
CA THR A 632 -35.26 -55.89 -11.65
C THR A 632 -34.98 -54.44 -12.03
N TRP A 633 -34.02 -53.81 -11.36
CA TRP A 633 -33.68 -52.40 -11.58
C TRP A 633 -32.77 -52.15 -12.78
N PHE A 634 -32.07 -53.19 -13.26
CA PHE A 634 -31.24 -53.14 -14.47
C PHE A 634 -31.88 -53.95 -15.58
N ASP A 635 -32.00 -53.36 -16.77
CA ASP A 635 -32.50 -54.05 -17.95
C ASP A 635 -31.46 -55.03 -18.55
N ARG A 636 -31.88 -55.77 -19.58
CA ARG A 636 -31.00 -56.74 -20.26
C ARG A 636 -29.76 -56.06 -20.85
N SER A 637 -29.93 -54.89 -21.48
CA SER A 637 -28.83 -54.17 -22.15
C SER A 637 -27.82 -53.62 -21.14
N GLN A 638 -28.30 -52.99 -20.07
CA GLN A 638 -27.52 -52.47 -18.97
C GLN A 638 -26.74 -53.58 -18.25
N THR A 639 -27.38 -54.74 -18.03
CA THR A 639 -26.73 -55.91 -17.42
C THR A 639 -25.58 -56.43 -18.29
N PHE A 640 -25.75 -56.48 -19.61
CA PHE A 640 -24.68 -56.89 -20.53
C PHE A 640 -23.50 -55.90 -20.54
N GLU A 641 -23.76 -54.59 -20.47
CA GLU A 641 -22.70 -53.58 -20.37
C GLU A 641 -21.90 -53.72 -19.07
N LEU A 642 -22.56 -53.93 -17.93
CA LEU A 642 -21.86 -54.18 -16.66
C LEU A 642 -21.01 -55.46 -16.71
N ILE A 643 -21.52 -56.55 -17.31
CA ILE A 643 -20.75 -57.80 -17.51
C ILE A 643 -19.50 -57.53 -18.35
N ARG A 644 -19.64 -56.82 -19.47
CA ARG A 644 -18.51 -56.46 -20.35
C ARG A 644 -17.41 -55.72 -19.59
N ILE A 645 -17.78 -54.83 -18.67
CA ILE A 645 -16.84 -53.98 -17.93
C ILE A 645 -16.16 -54.79 -16.82
N VAL A 646 -16.89 -55.67 -16.14
CA VAL A 646 -16.32 -56.62 -15.18
C VAL A 646 -15.32 -57.56 -15.88
N GLU A 647 -15.68 -58.12 -17.03
CA GLU A 647 -14.78 -58.96 -17.83
C GLU A 647 -13.53 -58.21 -18.28
N ARG A 648 -13.66 -56.95 -18.73
CA ARG A 648 -12.53 -56.10 -19.08
C ARG A 648 -11.56 -55.94 -17.90
N ILE A 649 -12.05 -55.65 -16.71
CA ILE A 649 -11.22 -55.46 -15.50
C ILE A 649 -10.54 -56.78 -15.12
N THR A 650 -11.28 -57.89 -15.05
CA THR A 650 -10.68 -59.17 -14.64
C THR A 650 -9.68 -59.70 -15.67
N ASN A 651 -9.91 -59.47 -16.97
CA ASN A 651 -8.95 -59.83 -18.01
C ASN A 651 -7.68 -58.98 -17.89
N ALA A 652 -7.80 -57.67 -17.63
CA ALA A 652 -6.66 -56.79 -17.42
C ALA A 652 -5.82 -57.19 -16.19
N VAL A 653 -6.47 -57.51 -15.07
CA VAL A 653 -5.82 -57.95 -13.82
C VAL A 653 -5.15 -59.32 -13.96
N SER A 654 -5.75 -60.25 -14.71
CA SER A 654 -5.19 -61.60 -14.89
C SER A 654 -4.00 -61.65 -15.87
N MET A 655 -3.96 -60.75 -16.85
CA MET A 655 -2.87 -60.69 -17.84
C MET A 655 -1.66 -59.89 -17.36
N HIS A 656 -1.85 -58.93 -16.45
CA HIS A 656 -0.79 -58.01 -16.00
C HIS A 656 -0.87 -57.85 -14.47
N ALA A 657 0.05 -58.49 -13.74
CA ALA A 657 0.05 -58.50 -12.27
C ALA A 657 0.25 -57.10 -11.65
N ASP A 658 0.90 -56.20 -12.38
CA ASP A 658 1.07 -54.77 -12.08
C ASP A 658 -0.22 -53.95 -12.22
N MET A 659 -1.17 -54.39 -13.07
CA MET A 659 -2.47 -53.73 -13.22
C MET A 659 -3.46 -54.09 -12.10
N SER A 660 -3.15 -55.11 -11.28
CA SER A 660 -3.96 -55.47 -10.10
C SER A 660 -4.07 -54.30 -9.12
N GLU A 661 -2.94 -53.66 -8.78
CA GLU A 661 -2.93 -52.50 -7.87
C GLU A 661 -3.67 -51.31 -8.49
N HIS A 662 -3.56 -51.12 -9.81
CA HIS A 662 -4.21 -50.03 -10.53
C HIS A 662 -5.74 -50.10 -10.51
N PHE A 663 -6.32 -51.28 -10.78
CA PHE A 663 -7.78 -51.45 -10.86
C PHE A 663 -8.43 -51.81 -9.52
N LEU A 664 -7.73 -52.49 -8.62
CA LEU A 664 -8.28 -53.02 -7.38
C LEU A 664 -7.85 -52.23 -6.13
N GLY A 665 -6.96 -51.24 -6.25
CA GLY A 665 -6.43 -50.49 -5.11
C GLY A 665 -7.52 -49.88 -4.20
N TYR A 666 -8.45 -49.13 -4.77
CA TYR A 666 -9.56 -48.54 -3.99
C TYR A 666 -10.50 -49.62 -3.41
N LEU A 667 -10.69 -50.72 -4.13
CA LEU A 667 -11.53 -51.82 -3.66
C LEU A 667 -10.87 -52.57 -2.49
N ASN A 668 -9.56 -52.77 -2.52
CA ASN A 668 -8.80 -53.34 -1.41
C ASN A 668 -8.90 -52.46 -0.16
N GLN A 669 -8.76 -51.14 -0.35
CA GLN A 669 -8.90 -50.17 0.73
C GLN A 669 -10.34 -50.15 1.30
N LEU A 670 -11.38 -50.28 0.46
CA LEU A 670 -12.79 -50.38 0.89
C LEU A 670 -13.07 -51.65 1.70
N LEU A 671 -12.43 -52.76 1.33
CA LEU A 671 -12.53 -54.03 2.03
C LEU A 671 -11.69 -54.07 3.33
N GLY A 672 -11.11 -52.94 3.75
CA GLY A 672 -10.37 -52.78 5.00
C GLY A 672 -9.01 -53.49 4.99
N VAL A 673 -8.48 -53.81 3.82
CA VAL A 673 -7.25 -54.60 3.67
C VAL A 673 -6.00 -53.78 4.05
N ASP A 674 -6.06 -52.46 3.90
CA ASP A 674 -4.98 -51.52 4.24
C ASP A 674 -4.93 -51.05 5.72
N SER A 675 -5.80 -51.58 6.59
CA SER A 675 -5.81 -51.24 8.04
C SER A 675 -4.53 -51.60 8.80
N SER A 676 -3.57 -52.25 8.14
CA SER A 676 -2.34 -52.79 8.73
C SER A 676 -1.21 -51.76 8.90
N GLN A 677 -1.28 -50.58 8.26
CA GLN A 677 -0.17 -49.62 8.28
C GLN A 677 -0.16 -48.67 9.49
N GLN A 678 -1.28 -48.49 10.21
CA GLN A 678 -1.31 -47.61 11.39
C GLN A 678 -0.76 -48.25 12.69
N LYS A 679 -0.34 -49.52 12.69
CA LYS A 679 0.33 -50.15 13.84
C LYS A 679 1.85 -50.28 13.74
N GLN A 680 2.50 -49.75 12.69
CA GLN A 680 3.96 -49.84 12.50
C GLN A 680 4.71 -48.50 12.64
N GLN A 681 4.18 -47.54 13.40
CA GLN A 681 4.96 -46.36 13.83
C GLN A 681 5.78 -46.55 15.11
N GLN A 682 5.90 -47.79 15.61
CA GLN A 682 6.91 -48.17 16.61
C GLN A 682 7.59 -49.47 16.20
N GLN A 683 8.60 -49.36 15.32
CA GLN A 683 9.87 -50.11 15.41
C GLN A 683 10.71 -49.80 14.17
N GLN A 684 11.41 -48.66 14.22
CA GLN A 684 12.63 -48.49 13.45
C GLN A 684 13.72 -49.33 14.12
N GLN A 685 14.07 -50.47 13.52
CA GLN A 685 15.45 -50.92 13.31
C GLN A 685 15.47 -52.33 12.70
N GLN A 686 16.49 -52.54 11.86
CA GLN A 686 16.84 -53.78 11.17
C GLN A 686 16.07 -54.06 9.87
N GLN A 687 16.42 -53.26 8.87
CA GLN A 687 16.51 -53.75 7.50
C GLN A 687 17.46 -54.95 7.47
N GLN A 688 16.98 -56.05 6.89
CA GLN A 688 17.60 -56.77 5.76
C GLN A 688 17.21 -58.26 5.78
N GLN A 689 15.90 -58.55 5.78
CA GLN A 689 15.31 -59.84 5.43
C GLN A 689 13.77 -59.73 5.31
N ARG A 690 13.26 -58.85 4.44
CA ARG A 690 11.83 -58.80 4.06
C ARG A 690 11.66 -58.37 2.60
N LYS A 691 12.07 -59.21 1.66
CA LYS A 691 11.69 -59.07 0.24
C LYS A 691 10.81 -60.22 -0.29
N GLU A 692 10.52 -61.22 0.53
CA GLU A 692 9.64 -62.35 0.17
C GLU A 692 8.30 -62.36 0.93
N ALA A 693 8.16 -61.56 2.00
CA ALA A 693 6.90 -61.42 2.72
C ALA A 693 5.95 -60.40 2.05
N GLU A 694 6.48 -59.32 1.48
CA GLU A 694 5.69 -58.25 0.83
C GLU A 694 4.99 -58.72 -0.46
N SER A 695 5.55 -59.69 -1.19
CA SER A 695 4.90 -60.25 -2.39
C SER A 695 3.73 -61.19 -2.05
N ASN A 696 3.81 -61.90 -0.92
CA ASN A 696 2.75 -62.80 -0.47
C ASN A 696 1.55 -62.05 0.13
N THR A 697 1.77 -60.91 0.80
CA THR A 697 0.67 -60.08 1.32
C THR A 697 -0.08 -59.39 0.18
N LYS A 698 0.63 -58.77 -0.77
CA LYS A 698 0.00 -58.17 -1.98
C LYS A 698 -0.82 -59.18 -2.79
N GLN A 699 -0.38 -60.45 -2.86
CA GLN A 699 -1.15 -61.53 -3.50
C GLN A 699 -2.40 -61.95 -2.72
N ALA A 700 -2.37 -61.93 -1.38
CA ALA A 700 -3.53 -62.26 -0.55
C ALA A 700 -4.60 -61.14 -0.59
N ASP A 701 -4.17 -59.89 -0.69
CA ASP A 701 -5.02 -58.71 -0.73
C ASP A 701 -5.77 -58.61 -2.07
N SER A 702 -5.05 -58.85 -3.18
CA SER A 702 -5.65 -58.95 -4.52
C SER A 702 -6.67 -60.09 -4.64
N ARG A 703 -6.59 -61.15 -3.83
CA ARG A 703 -7.56 -62.26 -3.86
C ARG A 703 -8.92 -61.83 -3.32
N LYS A 704 -8.98 -61.08 -2.21
CA LYS A 704 -10.25 -60.62 -1.61
C LYS A 704 -11.04 -59.68 -2.54
N ALA A 705 -10.36 -58.75 -3.21
CA ALA A 705 -10.99 -57.89 -4.21
C ALA A 705 -11.45 -58.68 -5.45
N SER A 706 -10.67 -59.67 -5.89
CA SER A 706 -11.08 -60.56 -6.99
C SER A 706 -12.32 -61.38 -6.61
N ASP A 707 -12.39 -61.91 -5.39
CA ASP A 707 -13.55 -62.67 -4.88
C ASP A 707 -14.81 -61.80 -4.87
N LYS A 708 -14.68 -60.51 -4.54
CA LYS A 708 -15.79 -59.56 -4.60
C LYS A 708 -16.23 -59.22 -6.02
N LEU A 709 -15.30 -59.13 -6.97
CA LEU A 709 -15.66 -59.00 -8.38
C LEU A 709 -16.36 -60.25 -8.91
N ASP A 710 -15.97 -61.44 -8.45
CA ASP A 710 -16.71 -62.68 -8.78
C ASP A 710 -18.10 -62.70 -8.15
N ALA A 711 -18.28 -62.10 -6.96
CA ALA A 711 -19.61 -61.87 -6.40
C ALA A 711 -20.45 -60.94 -7.31
N VAL A 712 -19.88 -59.84 -7.81
CA VAL A 712 -20.56 -58.96 -8.79
C VAL A 712 -21.00 -59.75 -10.03
N ARG A 713 -20.11 -60.59 -10.59
CA ARG A 713 -20.44 -61.45 -11.75
C ARG A 713 -21.62 -62.38 -11.45
N LEU A 714 -21.64 -62.98 -10.28
CA LEU A 714 -22.70 -63.89 -9.86
C LEU A 714 -24.04 -63.14 -9.71
N SER A 715 -24.03 -61.95 -9.10
CA SER A 715 -25.22 -61.11 -8.95
C SER A 715 -25.73 -60.62 -10.32
N LEU A 716 -24.85 -60.26 -11.25
CA LEU A 716 -25.20 -59.94 -12.64
C LEU A 716 -25.82 -61.13 -13.38
N ALA A 717 -25.25 -62.32 -13.28
CA ALA A 717 -25.79 -63.54 -13.90
C ALA A 717 -27.19 -63.88 -13.35
N ARG A 718 -27.39 -63.71 -12.03
CA ARG A 718 -28.70 -63.88 -11.39
C ARG A 718 -29.70 -62.81 -11.83
N ASN A 719 -29.27 -61.56 -11.99
CA ASN A 719 -30.14 -60.51 -12.53
C ASN A 719 -30.54 -60.81 -13.99
N LEU A 720 -29.59 -61.24 -14.83
CA LEU A 720 -29.87 -61.62 -16.22
C LEU A 720 -30.87 -62.79 -16.30
N ALA A 721 -30.73 -63.79 -15.43
CA ALA A 721 -31.67 -64.89 -15.33
C ALA A 721 -33.08 -64.39 -14.94
N ARG A 722 -33.19 -63.48 -13.96
CA ARG A 722 -34.48 -62.88 -13.55
C ARG A 722 -35.12 -62.04 -14.66
N VAL A 723 -34.37 -61.16 -15.32
CA VAL A 723 -34.83 -60.36 -16.46
C VAL A 723 -35.27 -61.28 -17.61
N GLY A 724 -34.54 -62.38 -17.85
CA GLY A 724 -34.90 -63.41 -18.81
C GLY A 724 -36.23 -64.10 -18.49
N VAL A 725 -36.48 -64.45 -17.23
CA VAL A 725 -37.73 -65.09 -16.78
C VAL A 725 -38.90 -64.10 -16.81
N MET A 726 -38.69 -62.85 -16.41
CA MET A 726 -39.74 -61.81 -16.44
C MET A 726 -40.20 -61.45 -17.86
N GLN A 727 -39.30 -61.45 -18.86
CA GLN A 727 -39.69 -61.22 -20.26
C GLN A 727 -40.42 -62.39 -20.91
N VAL A 728 -40.25 -63.62 -20.39
CA VAL A 728 -40.98 -64.81 -20.87
C VAL A 728 -42.35 -64.95 -20.19
N GLY A 729 -42.56 -64.30 -19.03
CA GLY A 729 -43.83 -64.24 -18.31
C GLY A 729 -44.83 -63.19 -18.81
N ILE A 730 -44.47 -62.38 -19.81
CA ILE A 730 -45.37 -61.48 -20.54
C ILE A 730 -45.37 -61.94 -22.00
N ALA A 731 -46.06 -63.04 -22.27
CA ALA A 731 -46.44 -63.49 -23.60
C ALA A 731 -47.90 -63.95 -23.56
#